data_AF-A0A378BXQ1-F1
#
_entry.id   AF-A0A378BXQ1-F1
#
_cell.length_a   1.000
_cell.length_b   1.000
_cell.length_c   1.000
_cell.angle_alpha   90.00
_cell.angle_beta   90.00
_cell.angle_gamma   90.00
#
_symmetry.space_group_name_H-M   'P 1'
#
loop_
_entity.id
_entity.type
_entity.pdbx_description
1 polymer ?
#
loop_
_entity_poly.entity_id
_entity_poly.type
_entity_poly.pdbx_seq_one_letter_code
_entity_poly.pdbx_strand_id
1 'polypeptide(L)'
;MSLVANYVSMSGLLAAITEGLTGSGLVAQDNGGTVLITESASPFAGGAITSSSLPAAVFGDAPVYTPGTASTGGSPAVTANVTLAYNSATGTAFSGMPEGVQRLSLAHRGNEYRIVSADGTTATVARLVSGAVDESWPGFSARTMIDYEATGLNDTLSWLGPFLVCPENEVVDAFEVNFSFPNGICGFDSKGKKRLRHVEWEIQYRVYGSGSGWVSHQGEYALKNVNGLGFTERITLSSPGLVEVRCRRRNEQGSNNARDSMYWQALRGRLLTRPSSYPGVSLMAVTVETGGKLAAQSDRRVNVVATRAYETGTARTISGALLHVGNSLGLEMDVDTINALESAYWTPRGENFDFATGDSISALEMLQKIANAGKSRFLLSDGLATVNREGIKPWTGVITPHEMVEELQSGFTVPSDDDFDGVDVTYINGTTWAEETVKCRTPDNPTPVKIENYKLDGVLNQDHAYQIGMRRLMKYLQQRVTFQTTTELDALCYNLGDRIVLTDDIPGNNTISCLVEAMTTAGGVTTFTVTEPLDWSFENPRALIRYQDGSASGLMVASRVGDFQLSVPHLSEFDDPMKVDMSSATIEPIRLVFCGSTRHVYDAIVEEIAPQSDGTCQVTAKEYLESFYQYDDATYPGDVA
;
A
#
# COMPACT_ATOMS: atom_id res chain seq x y z
N MET A 1 -82.91 -48.60 -5.98
CA MET A 1 -82.47 -47.18 -5.96
C MET A 1 -83.67 -46.29 -6.25
N SER A 2 -83.85 -45.17 -5.55
CA SER A 2 -84.92 -44.18 -5.82
C SER A 2 -84.28 -42.79 -6.03
N LEU A 3 -84.50 -42.19 -7.19
CA LEU A 3 -84.01 -40.84 -7.53
C LEU A 3 -85.16 -39.85 -7.28
N VAL A 4 -85.12 -39.16 -6.13
CA VAL A 4 -86.20 -38.29 -5.64
C VAL A 4 -85.87 -36.80 -5.67
N ALA A 5 -84.69 -36.42 -6.17
CA ALA A 5 -84.25 -35.04 -6.29
C ALA A 5 -84.06 -34.61 -7.76
N ASN A 6 -84.06 -33.29 -8.00
CA ASN A 6 -83.71 -32.72 -9.31
C ASN A 6 -82.19 -32.62 -9.42
N TYR A 7 -81.58 -33.33 -10.36
CA TYR A 7 -80.14 -33.32 -10.59
C TYR A 7 -79.81 -32.40 -11.78
N VAL A 8 -79.06 -31.32 -11.51
CA VAL A 8 -78.75 -30.25 -12.49
C VAL A 8 -77.46 -30.47 -13.27
N SER A 9 -76.64 -31.47 -12.92
CA SER A 9 -75.42 -31.84 -13.64
C SER A 9 -75.28 -33.35 -13.77
N MET A 10 -74.66 -33.81 -14.87
CA MET A 10 -74.43 -35.23 -15.13
C MET A 10 -73.57 -35.88 -14.04
N SER A 11 -72.54 -35.17 -13.55
CA SER A 11 -71.70 -35.64 -12.45
C SER A 11 -72.47 -35.82 -11.15
N GLY A 12 -73.41 -34.91 -10.83
CA GLY A 12 -74.28 -35.03 -9.66
C GLY A 12 -75.25 -36.20 -9.76
N LEU A 13 -75.81 -36.44 -10.95
CA LEU A 13 -76.66 -37.60 -11.23
C LEU A 13 -75.89 -38.92 -11.10
N LEU A 14 -74.69 -39.01 -11.68
CA LEU A 14 -73.86 -40.21 -11.62
C LEU A 14 -73.35 -40.52 -10.21
N ALA A 15 -73.03 -39.50 -9.42
CA ALA A 15 -72.66 -39.67 -8.02
C ALA A 15 -73.81 -40.29 -7.21
N ALA A 16 -75.03 -39.75 -7.36
CA ALA A 16 -76.21 -40.30 -6.70
C ALA A 16 -76.50 -41.75 -7.13
N ILE A 17 -76.36 -42.06 -8.42
CA ILE A 17 -76.52 -43.43 -8.95
C ILE A 17 -75.45 -44.37 -8.40
N THR A 18 -74.18 -43.96 -8.44
CA THR A 18 -73.08 -44.77 -7.93
C THR A 18 -73.20 -45.03 -6.43
N GLU A 19 -73.63 -44.03 -5.65
CA GLU A 19 -73.92 -44.20 -4.22
C GLU A 19 -75.04 -45.22 -3.99
N GLY A 20 -76.12 -45.14 -4.77
CA GLY A 20 -77.24 -46.11 -4.72
C GLY A 20 -76.87 -47.52 -5.19
N LEU A 21 -75.76 -47.68 -5.90
CA LEU A 21 -75.20 -48.95 -6.37
C LEU A 21 -74.12 -49.51 -5.41
N THR A 22 -73.83 -48.83 -4.30
CA THR A 22 -72.83 -49.28 -3.31
C THR A 22 -73.13 -50.71 -2.85
N GLY A 23 -72.13 -51.58 -2.96
CA GLY A 23 -72.25 -53.00 -2.60
C GLY A 23 -72.80 -53.92 -3.69
N SER A 24 -73.24 -53.39 -4.84
CA SER A 24 -73.75 -54.20 -5.98
C SER A 24 -72.66 -54.66 -6.95
N GLY A 25 -71.44 -54.13 -6.85
CA GLY A 25 -70.37 -54.36 -7.83
C GLY A 25 -70.56 -53.60 -9.15
N LEU A 26 -71.61 -52.79 -9.27
CA LEU A 26 -71.88 -51.94 -10.43
C LEU A 26 -71.48 -50.48 -10.16
N VAL A 27 -71.10 -49.78 -11.22
CA VAL A 27 -70.77 -48.35 -11.24
C VAL A 27 -71.51 -47.67 -12.39
N ALA A 28 -71.93 -46.43 -12.16
CA ALA A 28 -72.52 -45.61 -13.21
C ALA A 28 -71.47 -44.64 -13.77
N GLN A 29 -71.44 -44.52 -15.09
CA GLN A 29 -70.54 -43.63 -15.80
C GLN A 29 -71.28 -42.88 -16.91
N ASP A 30 -70.75 -41.71 -17.28
CA ASP A 30 -71.22 -40.97 -18.45
C ASP A 30 -70.68 -41.63 -19.72
N ASN A 31 -71.56 -41.87 -20.68
CA ASN A 31 -71.18 -42.28 -22.02
C ASN A 31 -71.83 -41.34 -23.04
N GLY A 32 -71.27 -40.13 -23.17
CA GLY A 32 -71.68 -39.15 -24.17
C GLY A 32 -73.11 -38.63 -23.99
N GLY A 33 -73.53 -38.38 -22.74
CA GLY A 33 -74.88 -37.88 -22.42
C GLY A 33 -75.89 -38.98 -22.08
N THR A 34 -75.47 -40.25 -22.10
CA THR A 34 -76.26 -41.38 -21.62
C THR A 34 -75.63 -41.99 -20.37
N VAL A 35 -76.46 -42.35 -19.39
CA VAL A 35 -75.97 -43.04 -18.19
C VAL A 35 -75.76 -44.51 -18.51
N LEU A 36 -74.52 -44.97 -18.40
CA LEU A 36 -74.13 -46.38 -18.56
C LEU A 36 -73.86 -46.99 -17.19
N ILE A 37 -74.58 -48.06 -16.83
CA ILE A 37 -74.31 -48.85 -15.63
C ILE A 37 -73.58 -50.13 -16.05
N THR A 38 -72.40 -50.35 -15.49
CA THR A 38 -71.54 -51.51 -15.78
C THR A 38 -70.89 -52.03 -14.50
N GLU A 39 -70.34 -53.23 -14.51
CA GLU A 39 -69.53 -53.74 -13.39
C GLU A 39 -68.23 -52.96 -13.24
N SER A 40 -67.78 -52.79 -12.00
CA SER A 40 -66.56 -52.05 -11.66
C SER A 40 -65.27 -52.82 -11.94
N ALA A 41 -65.34 -54.15 -12.06
CA ALA A 41 -64.21 -55.02 -12.34
C ALA A 41 -64.63 -56.34 -13.00
N SER A 42 -63.69 -56.99 -13.70
CA SER A 42 -63.82 -58.32 -14.31
C SER A 42 -63.44 -59.44 -13.30
N PRO A 43 -63.97 -60.68 -13.40
CA PRO A 43 -64.87 -61.24 -14.44
C PRO A 43 -66.35 -60.97 -14.20
N PHE A 44 -67.12 -61.00 -15.30
CA PHE A 44 -68.56 -60.70 -15.30
C PHE A 44 -69.35 -61.62 -14.36
N ALA A 45 -69.93 -61.07 -13.29
CA ALA A 45 -70.68 -61.86 -12.29
C ALA A 45 -72.12 -62.16 -12.73
N GLY A 46 -72.70 -61.30 -13.58
CA GLY A 46 -73.96 -61.53 -14.30
C GLY A 46 -75.24 -61.31 -13.48
N GLY A 47 -76.12 -60.45 -14.01
CA GLY A 47 -77.47 -60.22 -13.50
C GLY A 47 -78.27 -59.24 -14.37
N ALA A 48 -79.59 -59.44 -14.48
CA ALA A 48 -80.47 -58.50 -15.19
C ALA A 48 -80.79 -57.29 -14.30
N ILE A 49 -80.61 -56.08 -14.83
CA ILE A 49 -81.01 -54.85 -14.14
C ILE A 49 -82.46 -54.55 -14.49
N THR A 50 -83.34 -54.55 -13.49
CA THR A 50 -84.74 -54.14 -13.63
C THR A 50 -84.98 -52.83 -12.91
N SER A 51 -85.82 -51.93 -13.46
CA SER A 51 -86.28 -50.73 -12.75
C SER A 51 -87.80 -50.67 -12.69
N SER A 52 -88.35 -50.19 -11.58
CA SER A 52 -89.80 -50.15 -11.32
C SER A 52 -90.44 -48.76 -11.44
N SER A 53 -89.67 -47.68 -11.26
CA SER A 53 -90.16 -46.30 -11.32
C SER A 53 -89.00 -45.33 -11.51
N LEU A 54 -88.79 -44.84 -12.73
CA LEU A 54 -87.76 -43.85 -13.05
C LEU A 54 -88.41 -42.47 -13.28
N PRO A 55 -87.78 -41.36 -12.84
CA PRO A 55 -88.30 -40.03 -13.12
C PRO A 55 -88.31 -39.72 -14.64
N ALA A 56 -89.49 -39.44 -15.20
CA ALA A 56 -89.67 -39.15 -16.63
C ALA A 56 -88.80 -37.99 -17.12
N ALA A 57 -88.58 -36.98 -16.28
CA ALA A 57 -87.76 -35.82 -16.59
C ALA A 57 -86.27 -36.15 -16.85
N VAL A 58 -85.78 -37.32 -16.42
CA VAL A 58 -84.37 -37.70 -16.53
C VAL A 58 -84.14 -38.84 -17.54
N PHE A 59 -85.05 -39.82 -17.60
CA PHE A 59 -84.89 -41.02 -18.45
C PHE A 59 -85.92 -41.14 -19.59
N GLY A 60 -86.86 -40.21 -19.68
CA GLY A 60 -87.99 -40.25 -20.63
C GLY A 60 -89.09 -41.23 -20.21
N ASP A 61 -90.21 -41.20 -20.94
CA ASP A 61 -91.41 -41.98 -20.60
C ASP A 61 -91.28 -43.49 -20.93
N ALA A 62 -90.27 -43.89 -21.72
CA ALA A 62 -90.05 -45.28 -22.16
C ALA A 62 -88.55 -45.60 -22.37
N PRO A 63 -87.79 -45.96 -21.31
CA PRO A 63 -86.37 -46.30 -21.43
C PRO A 63 -86.16 -47.64 -22.16
N VAL A 64 -85.18 -47.69 -23.07
CA VAL A 64 -84.81 -48.90 -23.82
C VAL A 64 -83.61 -49.58 -23.17
N TYR A 65 -83.74 -50.86 -22.82
CA TYR A 65 -82.65 -51.65 -22.24
C TYR A 65 -81.94 -52.48 -23.32
N THR A 66 -80.61 -52.36 -23.39
CA THR A 66 -79.77 -53.15 -24.30
C THR A 66 -78.91 -54.11 -23.46
N PRO A 67 -78.99 -55.44 -23.67
CA PRO A 67 -78.11 -56.39 -22.99
C PRO A 67 -76.63 -56.15 -23.36
N GLY A 68 -75.76 -56.04 -22.36
CA GLY A 68 -74.30 -55.93 -22.55
C GLY A 68 -73.64 -57.28 -22.89
N THR A 69 -72.44 -57.24 -23.45
CA THR A 69 -71.62 -58.45 -23.73
C THR A 69 -70.68 -58.73 -22.56
N ALA A 70 -70.61 -59.97 -22.08
CA ALA A 70 -69.77 -60.35 -20.94
C ALA A 70 -68.27 -60.25 -21.24
N SER A 71 -67.47 -59.71 -20.31
CA SER A 71 -66.00 -59.67 -20.44
C SER A 71 -65.37 -61.03 -20.08
N THR A 72 -64.41 -61.49 -20.88
CA THR A 72 -63.61 -62.69 -20.59
C THR A 72 -62.11 -62.34 -20.65
N GLY A 73 -61.38 -62.44 -19.52
CA GLY A 73 -59.91 -62.53 -19.52
C GLY A 73 -59.05 -61.43 -18.88
N GLY A 74 -59.40 -60.87 -17.71
CA GLY A 74 -58.49 -59.97 -16.95
C GLY A 74 -57.74 -60.67 -15.80
N SER A 75 -56.41 -60.53 -15.71
CA SER A 75 -55.62 -60.92 -14.52
C SER A 75 -55.66 -59.83 -13.43
N PRO A 76 -55.51 -60.20 -12.13
CA PRO A 76 -55.63 -59.25 -11.01
C PRO A 76 -54.60 -58.12 -11.05
N ALA A 77 -54.99 -56.93 -10.59
CA ALA A 77 -54.09 -55.79 -10.40
C ALA A 77 -52.99 -56.14 -9.38
N VAL A 78 -51.73 -55.88 -9.73
CA VAL A 78 -50.61 -55.96 -8.79
C VAL A 78 -50.60 -54.68 -7.94
N THR A 79 -50.97 -54.80 -6.68
CA THR A 79 -50.81 -53.72 -5.70
C THR A 79 -49.32 -53.49 -5.44
N ALA A 80 -48.84 -52.27 -5.59
CA ALA A 80 -47.46 -51.92 -5.24
C ALA A 80 -47.22 -52.21 -3.74
N ASN A 81 -46.33 -53.15 -3.43
CA ASN A 81 -45.93 -53.50 -2.08
C ASN A 81 -44.43 -53.21 -1.87
N VAL A 82 -44.07 -52.79 -0.65
CA VAL A 82 -42.67 -52.65 -0.22
C VAL A 82 -42.43 -53.60 0.94
N THR A 83 -41.32 -54.34 0.93
CA THR A 83 -40.94 -55.24 2.03
C THR A 83 -39.83 -54.60 2.86
N LEU A 84 -40.12 -54.29 4.12
CA LEU A 84 -39.15 -53.75 5.07
C LEU A 84 -38.39 -54.90 5.74
N ALA A 85 -37.07 -54.91 5.61
CA ALA A 85 -36.23 -56.00 6.11
C ALA A 85 -35.83 -55.75 7.59
N TYR A 86 -36.73 -56.06 8.53
CA TYR A 86 -36.44 -55.94 9.97
C TYR A 86 -35.41 -56.96 10.48
N ASN A 87 -35.25 -58.11 9.80
CA ASN A 87 -34.35 -59.20 10.19
C ASN A 87 -33.44 -59.62 9.02
N SER A 88 -32.69 -58.67 8.42
CA SER A 88 -31.83 -58.99 7.27
C SER A 88 -30.59 -59.79 7.67
N ALA A 89 -30.34 -60.92 7.01
CA ALA A 89 -29.08 -61.68 7.12
C ALA A 89 -27.96 -61.09 6.25
N THR A 90 -28.31 -60.24 5.27
CA THR A 90 -27.39 -59.62 4.31
C THR A 90 -27.83 -58.18 4.06
N GLY A 91 -27.49 -57.28 4.99
CA GLY A 91 -27.78 -55.84 4.91
C GLY A 91 -28.17 -55.25 6.26
N THR A 92 -28.17 -53.92 6.37
CA THR A 92 -28.60 -53.22 7.59
C THR A 92 -30.10 -53.45 7.82
N ALA A 93 -30.46 -53.93 8.99
CA ALA A 93 -31.86 -54.10 9.38
C ALA A 93 -32.60 -52.75 9.34
N PHE A 94 -33.84 -52.78 8.87
CA PHE A 94 -34.70 -51.60 8.88
C PHE A 94 -35.07 -51.26 10.33
N SER A 95 -34.68 -50.07 10.81
CA SER A 95 -34.94 -49.59 12.17
C SER A 95 -35.34 -48.11 12.17
N GLY A 96 -36.06 -47.65 13.21
CA GLY A 96 -36.30 -46.21 13.43
C GLY A 96 -37.70 -45.68 13.08
N MET A 97 -38.70 -46.55 12.87
CA MET A 97 -40.10 -46.07 12.83
C MET A 97 -40.64 -45.87 14.24
N PRO A 98 -41.20 -44.69 14.57
CA PRO A 98 -41.89 -44.47 15.84
C PRO A 98 -43.13 -45.36 15.97
N GLU A 99 -43.54 -45.68 17.20
CA GLU A 99 -44.78 -46.40 17.46
C GLU A 99 -46.02 -45.62 16.96
N GLY A 100 -47.08 -46.33 16.58
CA GLY A 100 -48.34 -45.75 16.09
C GLY A 100 -48.50 -45.74 14.57
N VAL A 101 -49.54 -45.04 14.09
CA VAL A 101 -49.85 -44.94 12.64
C VAL A 101 -48.97 -43.86 12.01
N GLN A 102 -47.97 -44.29 11.23
CA GLN A 102 -47.06 -43.39 10.53
C GLN A 102 -47.44 -43.27 9.06
N ARG A 103 -47.33 -42.05 8.50
CA ARG A 103 -47.49 -41.80 7.07
C ARG A 103 -46.11 -41.61 6.45
N LEU A 104 -45.81 -42.41 5.43
CA LEU A 104 -44.49 -42.46 4.80
C LEU A 104 -44.59 -42.10 3.32
N SER A 105 -43.59 -41.36 2.83
CA SER A 105 -43.36 -41.16 1.40
C SER A 105 -42.08 -41.89 1.02
N LEU A 106 -42.17 -42.75 0.01
CA LEU A 106 -41.06 -43.58 -0.47
C LEU A 106 -40.73 -43.18 -1.91
N ALA A 107 -39.45 -43.12 -2.24
CA ALA A 107 -38.97 -42.85 -3.59
C ALA A 107 -37.95 -43.93 -4.01
N HIS A 108 -37.79 -44.13 -5.32
CA HIS A 108 -36.74 -45.02 -5.84
C HIS A 108 -35.34 -44.50 -5.48
N ARG A 109 -34.36 -45.40 -5.46
CA ARG A 109 -32.95 -45.09 -5.20
C ARG A 109 -32.45 -44.02 -6.19
N GLY A 110 -31.69 -43.05 -5.70
CA GLY A 110 -31.03 -42.02 -6.52
C GLY A 110 -31.74 -40.66 -6.57
N ASN A 111 -32.86 -40.50 -5.86
CA ASN A 111 -33.47 -39.18 -5.68
C ASN A 111 -32.72 -38.42 -4.58
N GLU A 112 -32.19 -37.25 -4.93
CA GLU A 112 -31.61 -36.30 -3.98
C GLU A 112 -32.60 -35.16 -3.75
N TYR A 113 -32.57 -34.52 -2.58
CA TYR A 113 -33.49 -33.44 -2.23
C TYR A 113 -32.71 -32.27 -1.64
N ARG A 114 -33.03 -31.06 -2.08
CA ARG A 114 -32.44 -29.81 -1.57
C ARG A 114 -33.52 -28.96 -0.94
N ILE A 115 -33.27 -28.45 0.27
CA ILE A 115 -34.13 -27.44 0.90
C ILE A 115 -33.91 -26.12 0.16
N VAL A 116 -34.97 -25.59 -0.45
CA VAL A 116 -34.98 -24.32 -1.21
C VAL A 116 -35.27 -23.15 -0.28
N SER A 117 -36.22 -23.34 0.64
CA SER A 117 -36.56 -22.37 1.67
C SER A 117 -37.10 -23.08 2.90
N ALA A 118 -36.96 -22.45 4.05
CA ALA A 118 -37.54 -22.90 5.31
C ALA A 118 -38.02 -21.68 6.10
N ASP A 119 -39.23 -21.75 6.64
CA ASP A 119 -39.75 -20.87 7.67
C ASP A 119 -40.13 -21.70 8.91
N GLY A 120 -40.61 -21.03 9.98
CA GLY A 120 -40.93 -21.68 11.25
C GLY A 120 -42.00 -22.78 11.17
N THR A 121 -42.76 -22.88 10.07
CA THR A 121 -43.87 -23.83 9.89
C THR A 121 -43.86 -24.59 8.56
N THR A 122 -43.02 -24.18 7.60
CA THR A 122 -42.94 -24.76 6.25
C THR A 122 -41.50 -24.92 5.78
N ALA A 123 -41.22 -26.00 5.05
CA ALA A 123 -39.99 -26.17 4.29
C ALA A 123 -40.32 -26.53 2.84
N THR A 124 -39.75 -25.78 1.89
CA THR A 124 -39.86 -26.06 0.46
C THR A 124 -38.66 -26.89 0.03
N VAL A 125 -38.90 -28.00 -0.63
CA VAL A 125 -37.86 -28.93 -1.08
C VAL A 125 -37.94 -29.09 -2.60
N ALA A 126 -36.79 -29.09 -3.27
CA ALA A 126 -36.66 -29.44 -4.68
C ALA A 126 -36.04 -30.84 -4.81
N ARG A 127 -36.58 -31.66 -5.70
CA ARG A 127 -35.97 -32.94 -6.09
C ARG A 127 -34.84 -32.66 -7.09
N LEU A 128 -33.69 -33.27 -6.85
CA LEU A 128 -32.54 -33.27 -7.73
C LEU A 128 -32.40 -34.64 -8.39
N VAL A 129 -32.24 -34.65 -9.70
CA VAL A 129 -31.88 -35.84 -10.49
C VAL A 129 -30.58 -35.53 -11.23
N SER A 130 -29.52 -36.28 -10.90
CA SER A 130 -28.18 -36.05 -11.44
C SER A 130 -27.67 -34.61 -11.28
N GLY A 131 -27.99 -33.96 -10.15
CA GLY A 131 -27.52 -32.62 -9.80
C GLY A 131 -28.35 -31.45 -10.34
N ALA A 132 -29.32 -31.69 -11.24
CA ALA A 132 -30.25 -30.68 -11.74
C ALA A 132 -31.63 -30.78 -11.04
N VAL A 133 -32.33 -29.65 -10.94
CA VAL A 133 -33.70 -29.60 -10.40
C VAL A 133 -34.65 -30.30 -11.36
N ASP A 134 -35.41 -31.25 -10.82
CA ASP A 134 -36.43 -31.96 -11.56
C ASP A 134 -37.78 -31.25 -11.44
N GLU A 135 -38.10 -30.45 -12.47
CA GLU A 135 -39.36 -29.69 -12.56
C GLU A 135 -40.58 -30.58 -12.81
N SER A 136 -40.39 -31.85 -13.19
CA SER A 136 -41.49 -32.79 -13.42
C SER A 136 -42.06 -33.36 -12.11
N TRP A 137 -41.38 -33.13 -10.98
CA TRP A 137 -41.84 -33.59 -9.68
C TRP A 137 -42.85 -32.61 -9.08
N PRO A 138 -44.12 -33.03 -8.85
CA PRO A 138 -45.15 -32.15 -8.30
C PRO A 138 -44.97 -31.83 -6.80
N GLY A 139 -43.85 -32.22 -6.19
CA GLY A 139 -43.57 -32.08 -4.76
C GLY A 139 -44.09 -33.25 -3.91
N PHE A 140 -43.80 -33.20 -2.61
CA PHE A 140 -44.48 -34.05 -1.64
C PHE A 140 -45.91 -33.57 -1.42
N SER A 141 -46.81 -34.46 -0.99
CA SER A 141 -48.15 -34.03 -0.57
C SER A 141 -48.05 -33.01 0.56
N ALA A 142 -48.66 -31.84 0.38
CA ALA A 142 -48.60 -30.76 1.35
C ALA A 142 -49.13 -31.20 2.73
N ARG A 143 -48.41 -30.82 3.80
CA ARG A 143 -48.80 -31.04 5.19
C ARG A 143 -48.26 -29.91 6.07
N THR A 144 -49.08 -29.43 6.99
CA THR A 144 -48.65 -28.53 8.07
C THR A 144 -48.30 -29.35 9.30
N MET A 145 -47.12 -29.13 9.87
CA MET A 145 -46.69 -29.72 11.14
C MET A 145 -46.30 -28.59 12.10
N ILE A 146 -46.56 -28.78 13.40
CA ILE A 146 -46.29 -27.77 14.43
C ILE A 146 -44.79 -27.74 14.79
N ASP A 147 -44.14 -28.90 14.77
CA ASP A 147 -42.70 -29.06 14.91
C ASP A 147 -42.21 -29.97 13.78
N TYR A 148 -41.29 -29.50 12.96
CA TYR A 148 -40.60 -30.32 11.96
C TYR A 148 -39.09 -30.22 12.17
N GLU A 149 -38.41 -31.37 12.06
CA GLU A 149 -36.96 -31.45 12.06
C GLU A 149 -36.54 -32.06 10.73
N ALA A 150 -35.77 -31.33 9.94
CA ALA A 150 -35.20 -31.82 8.69
C ALA A 150 -33.72 -32.13 8.93
N THR A 151 -33.40 -33.39 9.19
CA THR A 151 -32.01 -33.86 9.33
C THR A 151 -31.58 -34.65 8.10
N GLY A 152 -30.37 -34.38 7.62
CA GLY A 152 -29.74 -35.22 6.60
C GLY A 152 -29.20 -36.50 7.24
N LEU A 153 -29.93 -37.61 7.13
CA LEU A 153 -29.47 -38.89 7.66
C LEU A 153 -28.42 -39.53 6.74
N ASN A 154 -27.14 -39.26 7.05
CA ASN A 154 -26.10 -40.29 7.03
C ASN A 154 -24.95 -39.89 7.98
N ASP A 155 -25.18 -40.08 9.27
CA ASP A 155 -24.28 -39.66 10.37
C ASP A 155 -22.99 -40.50 10.50
N THR A 156 -22.65 -41.28 9.47
CA THR A 156 -21.38 -42.02 9.33
C THR A 156 -20.53 -41.50 8.16
N LEU A 157 -20.94 -40.41 7.51
CA LEU A 157 -20.30 -39.83 6.31
C LEU A 157 -20.16 -38.30 6.43
N SER A 158 -19.88 -37.77 7.62
CA SER A 158 -19.84 -36.33 7.91
C SER A 158 -18.75 -35.63 7.08
N TRP A 159 -19.14 -35.07 5.94
CA TRP A 159 -18.31 -34.17 5.15
C TRP A 159 -18.33 -32.79 5.79
N LEU A 160 -17.16 -32.18 5.93
CA LEU A 160 -17.05 -30.77 6.23
C LEU A 160 -17.07 -30.01 4.89
N GLY A 161 -17.96 -29.02 4.77
CA GLY A 161 -18.27 -28.33 3.50
C GLY A 161 -19.59 -28.83 2.88
N PRO A 162 -19.87 -28.50 1.60
CA PRO A 162 -18.96 -27.89 0.63
C PRO A 162 -18.75 -26.38 0.84
N PHE A 163 -17.54 -25.92 0.56
CA PHE A 163 -17.19 -24.50 0.55
C PHE A 163 -16.68 -24.10 -0.83
N LEU A 164 -17.04 -22.90 -1.28
CA LEU A 164 -16.46 -22.30 -2.48
C LEU A 164 -15.01 -21.88 -2.22
N VAL A 165 -14.11 -22.20 -3.16
CA VAL A 165 -12.68 -21.87 -3.05
C VAL A 165 -12.41 -20.38 -3.25
N CYS A 166 -13.22 -19.72 -4.07
CA CYS A 166 -13.15 -18.29 -4.39
C CYS A 166 -14.56 -17.69 -4.48
N PRO A 167 -14.70 -16.36 -4.49
CA PRO A 167 -15.98 -15.69 -4.74
C PRO A 167 -16.61 -16.13 -6.08
N GLU A 168 -17.93 -16.01 -6.20
CA GLU A 168 -18.70 -16.53 -7.33
C GLU A 168 -18.31 -15.95 -8.71
N ASN A 169 -17.69 -14.76 -8.74
CA ASN A 169 -17.27 -14.08 -9.98
C ASN A 169 -15.81 -14.36 -10.37
N GLU A 170 -15.11 -15.20 -9.63
CA GLU A 170 -13.69 -15.50 -9.83
C GLU A 170 -13.47 -16.97 -10.19
N VAL A 171 -12.34 -17.25 -10.83
CA VAL A 171 -11.91 -18.62 -11.14
C VAL A 171 -10.51 -18.88 -10.61
N VAL A 172 -10.28 -20.13 -10.21
CA VAL A 172 -8.98 -20.61 -9.73
C VAL A 172 -8.48 -21.72 -10.63
N ASP A 173 -7.17 -21.90 -10.69
CA ASP A 173 -6.53 -23.03 -11.40
C ASP A 173 -5.85 -24.03 -10.45
N ALA A 174 -5.73 -23.68 -9.18
CA ALA A 174 -5.26 -24.55 -8.12
C ALA A 174 -5.87 -24.13 -6.78
N PHE A 175 -5.98 -25.07 -5.86
CA PHE A 175 -6.40 -24.80 -4.50
C PHE A 175 -5.59 -25.61 -3.49
N GLU A 176 -5.51 -25.10 -2.27
CA GLU A 176 -4.74 -25.64 -1.17
C GLU A 176 -5.64 -25.86 0.05
N VAL A 177 -5.58 -27.05 0.64
CA VAL A 177 -6.30 -27.43 1.86
C VAL A 177 -5.28 -27.63 2.97
N ASN A 178 -5.45 -26.91 4.08
CA ASN A 178 -4.57 -27.01 5.23
C ASN A 178 -5.20 -27.85 6.32
N PHE A 179 -4.51 -28.91 6.74
CA PHE A 179 -4.88 -29.72 7.88
C PHE A 179 -3.95 -29.46 9.05
N SER A 180 -4.53 -29.22 10.23
CA SER A 180 -3.82 -28.96 11.48
C SER A 180 -4.05 -30.10 12.47
N PHE A 181 -2.98 -30.48 13.16
CA PHE A 181 -2.95 -31.50 14.19
C PHE A 181 -2.32 -30.92 15.46
N PRO A 182 -3.07 -30.14 16.28
CA PRO A 182 -2.52 -29.44 17.45
C PRO A 182 -1.82 -30.36 18.46
N ASN A 183 -2.30 -31.60 18.59
CA ASN A 183 -1.77 -32.62 19.51
C ASN A 183 -0.83 -33.63 18.82
N GLY A 184 -0.47 -33.39 17.56
CA GLY A 184 0.32 -34.30 16.72
C GLY A 184 -0.46 -35.52 16.23
N ILE A 185 0.30 -36.46 15.66
CA ILE A 185 -0.18 -37.77 15.20
C ILE A 185 0.70 -38.85 15.85
N CYS A 186 0.16 -39.53 16.87
CA CYS A 186 0.87 -40.58 17.60
C CYS A 186 -0.10 -41.54 18.32
N GLY A 187 0.13 -42.84 18.20
CA GLY A 187 -0.57 -43.86 18.99
C GLY A 187 0.18 -44.18 20.29
N PHE A 188 -0.50 -44.75 21.28
CA PHE A 188 0.11 -45.24 22.51
C PHE A 188 -0.30 -46.69 22.78
N ASP A 189 0.64 -47.50 23.25
CA ASP A 189 0.29 -48.83 23.75
C ASP A 189 -0.13 -48.82 25.23
N SER A 190 -0.55 -49.99 25.73
CA SER A 190 -0.96 -50.18 27.12
C SER A 190 0.14 -49.88 28.14
N LYS A 191 1.39 -49.70 27.72
CA LYS A 191 2.54 -49.30 28.54
C LYS A 191 2.98 -47.85 28.28
N GLY A 192 2.21 -47.08 27.51
CA GLY A 192 2.50 -45.68 27.18
C GLY A 192 3.60 -45.48 26.14
N LYS A 193 4.08 -46.53 25.46
CA LYS A 193 5.10 -46.40 24.40
C LYS A 193 4.45 -45.88 23.12
N LYS A 194 5.07 -44.85 22.55
CA LYS A 194 4.65 -44.23 21.28
C LYS A 194 4.66 -45.26 20.13
N ARG A 195 3.59 -45.30 19.34
CA ARG A 195 3.40 -46.11 18.13
C ARG A 195 3.05 -45.22 16.94
N LEU A 196 3.32 -45.76 15.75
CA LEU A 196 2.89 -45.15 14.49
C LEU A 196 1.36 -45.07 14.48
N ARG A 197 0.81 -43.93 14.10
CA ARG A 197 -0.62 -43.72 13.91
C ARG A 197 -0.87 -43.24 12.49
N HIS A 198 -1.90 -43.81 11.88
CA HIS A 198 -2.36 -43.50 10.54
C HIS A 198 -3.59 -42.61 10.62
N VAL A 199 -3.59 -41.49 9.91
CA VAL A 199 -4.75 -40.61 9.71
C VAL A 199 -5.05 -40.57 8.23
N GLU A 200 -6.19 -41.11 7.84
CA GLU A 200 -6.65 -41.16 6.46
C GLU A 200 -7.62 -40.02 6.20
N TRP A 201 -7.41 -39.29 5.11
CA TRP A 201 -8.24 -38.15 4.73
C TRP A 201 -8.69 -38.26 3.28
N GLU A 202 -9.79 -37.57 2.98
CA GLU A 202 -10.34 -37.45 1.64
C GLU A 202 -10.82 -36.02 1.40
N ILE A 203 -10.29 -35.42 0.33
CA ILE A 203 -10.72 -34.15 -0.22
C ILE A 203 -11.52 -34.46 -1.48
N GLN A 204 -12.72 -33.93 -1.57
CA GLN A 204 -13.53 -33.99 -2.77
C GLN A 204 -13.76 -32.60 -3.32
N TYR A 205 -13.68 -32.47 -4.63
CA TYR A 205 -13.89 -31.20 -5.32
C TYR A 205 -14.65 -31.39 -6.64
N ARG A 206 -15.36 -30.34 -7.07
CA ARG A 206 -15.99 -30.27 -8.39
C ARG A 206 -16.21 -28.82 -8.82
N VAL A 207 -16.43 -28.60 -10.11
CA VAL A 207 -16.83 -27.29 -10.62
C VAL A 207 -18.24 -26.97 -10.14
N TYR A 208 -18.41 -25.83 -9.49
CA TYR A 208 -19.69 -25.38 -8.95
C TYR A 208 -20.72 -25.21 -10.07
N GLY A 209 -21.96 -25.67 -9.85
CA GLY A 209 -23.04 -25.57 -10.83
C GLY A 209 -22.93 -26.48 -12.06
N SER A 210 -21.85 -27.25 -12.22
CA SER A 210 -21.63 -28.10 -13.41
C SER A 210 -22.51 -29.35 -13.50
N GLY A 211 -23.13 -29.77 -12.39
CA GLY A 211 -23.84 -31.06 -12.29
C GLY A 211 -22.93 -32.29 -12.33
N SER A 212 -21.60 -32.10 -12.45
CA SER A 212 -20.62 -33.18 -12.47
C SER A 212 -20.49 -33.89 -11.11
N GLY A 213 -20.07 -35.16 -11.15
CA GLY A 213 -19.73 -35.92 -9.95
C GLY A 213 -18.49 -35.37 -9.23
N TRP A 214 -18.37 -35.67 -7.95
CA TRP A 214 -17.22 -35.26 -7.13
C TRP A 214 -15.95 -36.01 -7.56
N VAL A 215 -14.86 -35.27 -7.78
CA VAL A 215 -13.52 -35.84 -7.93
C VAL A 215 -12.94 -36.05 -6.54
N SER A 216 -12.42 -37.24 -6.27
CA SER A 216 -11.85 -37.60 -4.97
C SER A 216 -10.33 -37.62 -5.00
N HIS A 217 -9.73 -36.97 -4.00
CA HIS A 217 -8.31 -36.99 -3.71
C HIS A 217 -8.11 -37.49 -2.29
N GLN A 218 -7.37 -38.59 -2.13
CA GLN A 218 -7.22 -39.29 -0.85
C GLN A 218 -5.74 -39.38 -0.49
N GLY A 219 -5.47 -39.33 0.81
CA GLY A 219 -4.12 -39.50 1.33
C GLY A 219 -4.12 -39.96 2.78
N GLU A 220 -2.92 -40.18 3.28
CA GLU A 220 -2.71 -40.73 4.61
C GLU A 220 -1.45 -40.11 5.24
N TYR A 221 -1.55 -39.73 6.52
CA TYR A 221 -0.42 -39.33 7.33
C TYR A 221 -0.08 -40.43 8.34
N ALA A 222 1.15 -40.97 8.27
CA ALA A 222 1.63 -42.03 9.16
C ALA A 222 2.81 -41.54 10.01
N LEU A 223 2.56 -41.17 11.26
CA LEU A 223 3.56 -40.51 12.12
C LEU A 223 3.55 -41.01 13.58
N LYS A 224 4.65 -40.69 14.28
CA LYS A 224 4.90 -41.00 15.70
C LYS A 224 5.35 -39.72 16.43
N ASN A 225 4.62 -38.63 16.23
CA ASN A 225 4.97 -37.31 16.73
C ASN A 225 3.83 -36.72 17.58
N VAL A 226 4.18 -36.18 18.74
CA VAL A 226 3.22 -35.62 19.72
C VAL A 226 3.20 -34.09 19.70
N ASN A 227 4.05 -33.47 18.88
CA ASN A 227 4.08 -32.03 18.70
C ASN A 227 3.02 -31.62 17.68
N GLY A 228 2.60 -30.35 17.71
CA GLY A 228 1.70 -29.78 16.71
C GLY A 228 2.26 -29.95 15.30
N LEU A 229 1.43 -30.39 14.36
CA LEU A 229 1.78 -30.56 12.94
C LEU A 229 0.78 -29.82 12.05
N GLY A 230 1.23 -29.44 10.87
CA GLY A 230 0.39 -28.88 9.80
C GLY A 230 0.81 -29.44 8.45
N PHE A 231 -0.16 -29.74 7.60
CA PHE A 231 0.05 -30.22 6.24
C PHE A 231 -0.78 -29.40 5.27
N THR A 232 -0.22 -29.13 4.09
CA THR A 232 -0.89 -28.42 3.00
C THR A 232 -0.96 -29.32 1.79
N GLU A 233 -2.19 -29.64 1.38
CA GLU A 233 -2.45 -30.43 0.19
C GLU A 233 -2.84 -29.50 -0.96
N ARG A 234 -2.01 -29.47 -2.00
CA ARG A 234 -2.22 -28.63 -3.18
C ARG A 234 -2.76 -29.45 -4.34
N ILE A 235 -3.91 -29.05 -4.86
CA ILE A 235 -4.55 -29.67 -6.03
C ILE A 235 -4.55 -28.68 -7.18
N THR A 236 -4.00 -29.09 -8.32
CA THR A 236 -4.04 -28.31 -9.57
C THR A 236 -5.21 -28.80 -10.43
N LEU A 237 -6.03 -27.88 -10.90
CA LEU A 237 -7.21 -28.17 -11.72
C LEU A 237 -6.79 -28.36 -13.18
N SER A 238 -7.45 -29.27 -13.89
CA SER A 238 -7.22 -29.48 -15.33
C SER A 238 -7.61 -28.28 -16.19
N SER A 239 -8.54 -27.47 -15.69
CA SER A 239 -8.99 -26.22 -16.31
C SER A 239 -9.41 -25.26 -15.20
N PRO A 240 -9.17 -23.95 -15.36
CA PRO A 240 -9.64 -22.97 -14.38
C PRO A 240 -11.15 -22.98 -14.23
N GLY A 241 -11.65 -22.80 -13.01
CA GLY A 241 -13.08 -22.71 -12.74
C GLY A 241 -13.41 -22.33 -11.31
N LEU A 242 -14.68 -22.02 -11.06
CA LEU A 242 -15.24 -21.88 -9.72
C LEU A 242 -15.45 -23.28 -9.15
N VAL A 243 -14.71 -23.63 -8.09
CA VAL A 243 -14.71 -24.97 -7.51
C VAL A 243 -15.28 -24.94 -6.11
N GLU A 244 -16.09 -25.94 -5.79
CA GLU A 244 -16.49 -26.25 -4.43
C GLU A 244 -15.71 -27.46 -3.90
N VAL A 245 -15.29 -27.38 -2.63
CA VAL A 245 -14.44 -28.38 -1.97
C VAL A 245 -15.10 -28.82 -0.67
N ARG A 246 -15.06 -30.12 -0.40
CA ARG A 246 -15.44 -30.71 0.88
C ARG A 246 -14.38 -31.71 1.33
N CYS A 247 -14.19 -31.82 2.63
CA CYS A 247 -13.16 -32.71 3.19
C CYS A 247 -13.78 -33.61 4.26
N ARG A 248 -13.20 -34.79 4.42
CA ARG A 248 -13.50 -35.65 5.56
C ARG A 248 -12.27 -36.43 6.00
N ARG A 249 -12.35 -36.90 7.24
CA ARG A 249 -11.49 -37.96 7.73
C ARG A 249 -12.15 -39.31 7.45
N ARG A 250 -11.37 -40.32 7.06
CA ARG A 250 -11.88 -41.66 6.70
C ARG A 250 -11.85 -42.66 7.85
N ASN A 251 -11.02 -42.43 8.86
CA ASN A 251 -10.89 -43.30 10.03
C ASN A 251 -11.25 -42.59 11.34
N GLU A 252 -11.63 -43.36 12.37
CA GLU A 252 -12.07 -42.82 13.66
C GLU A 252 -10.96 -42.10 14.41
N GLN A 253 -11.27 -40.92 14.96
CA GLN A 253 -10.36 -40.13 15.79
C GLN A 253 -10.21 -40.73 17.18
N GLY A 254 -8.99 -40.73 17.73
CA GLY A 254 -8.72 -41.14 19.12
C GLY A 254 -8.79 -42.66 19.37
N SER A 255 -9.12 -43.47 18.37
CA SER A 255 -9.21 -44.93 18.52
C SER A 255 -7.87 -45.54 18.98
N ASN A 256 -7.94 -46.58 19.82
CA ASN A 256 -6.78 -47.27 20.38
C ASN A 256 -5.78 -46.36 21.12
N ASN A 257 -6.29 -45.40 21.91
CA ASN A 257 -5.48 -44.49 22.72
C ASN A 257 -4.46 -43.70 21.87
N ALA A 258 -4.97 -42.98 20.86
CA ALA A 258 -4.17 -42.18 19.96
C ALA A 258 -4.41 -40.67 20.15
N ARG A 259 -3.37 -39.87 19.91
CA ARG A 259 -3.44 -38.42 19.73
C ARG A 259 -3.35 -38.15 18.24
N ASP A 260 -4.47 -37.78 17.64
CA ASP A 260 -4.57 -37.61 16.19
C ASP A 260 -5.72 -36.66 15.80
N SER A 261 -6.07 -35.71 16.67
CA SER A 261 -7.13 -34.74 16.39
C SER A 261 -6.79 -33.92 15.15
N MET A 262 -7.65 -34.01 14.15
CA MET A 262 -7.47 -33.41 12.82
C MET A 262 -8.46 -32.27 12.64
N TYR A 263 -7.97 -31.11 12.23
CA TYR A 263 -8.79 -29.94 11.94
C TYR A 263 -8.52 -29.42 10.53
N TRP A 264 -9.56 -29.08 9.78
CA TRP A 264 -9.41 -28.30 8.55
C TRP A 264 -9.22 -26.83 8.94
N GLN A 265 -8.02 -26.31 8.74
CA GLN A 265 -7.64 -24.96 9.16
C GLN A 265 -7.97 -23.89 8.12
N ALA A 266 -7.69 -24.16 6.84
CA ALA A 266 -7.88 -23.18 5.78
C ALA A 266 -8.11 -23.83 4.41
N LEU A 267 -8.87 -23.13 3.58
CA LEU A 267 -9.00 -23.37 2.14
C LEU A 267 -8.49 -22.12 1.42
N ARG A 268 -7.57 -22.28 0.46
CA ARG A 268 -7.01 -21.16 -0.31
C ARG A 268 -7.06 -21.47 -1.79
N GLY A 269 -7.56 -20.54 -2.60
CA GLY A 269 -7.53 -20.63 -4.06
C GLY A 269 -6.43 -19.78 -4.65
N ARG A 270 -5.80 -20.25 -5.73
CA ARG A 270 -4.92 -19.42 -6.55
C ARG A 270 -5.75 -18.71 -7.63
N LEU A 271 -5.99 -17.41 -7.45
CA LEU A 271 -6.62 -16.56 -8.44
C LEU A 271 -5.72 -16.37 -9.67
N LEU A 272 -6.33 -16.35 -10.84
CA LEU A 272 -5.63 -16.11 -12.11
C LEU A 272 -5.26 -14.64 -12.31
N THR A 273 -6.22 -13.74 -12.02
CA THR A 273 -6.04 -12.30 -12.13
C THR A 273 -5.32 -11.80 -10.89
N ARG A 274 -4.05 -11.43 -11.03
CA ARG A 274 -3.24 -10.86 -9.95
C ARG A 274 -2.60 -9.55 -10.40
N PRO A 275 -2.53 -8.53 -9.52
CA PRO A 275 -1.71 -7.36 -9.79
C PRO A 275 -0.26 -7.80 -10.06
N SER A 276 0.32 -7.34 -11.18
CA SER A 276 1.74 -7.57 -11.49
C SER A 276 2.67 -6.68 -10.66
N SER A 277 2.12 -5.61 -10.09
CA SER A 277 2.83 -4.64 -9.26
C SER A 277 1.85 -3.94 -8.33
N TYR A 278 2.36 -3.51 -7.17
CA TYR A 278 1.66 -2.63 -6.26
C TYR A 278 2.40 -1.29 -6.25
N PRO A 279 1.79 -0.19 -6.72
CA PRO A 279 2.44 1.13 -6.71
C PRO A 279 2.79 1.58 -5.29
N GLY A 280 3.96 2.20 -5.12
CA GLY A 280 4.35 2.85 -3.86
C GLY A 280 4.68 1.91 -2.70
N VAL A 281 4.79 0.60 -2.93
CA VAL A 281 5.16 -0.37 -1.87
C VAL A 281 6.34 -1.23 -2.28
N SER A 282 7.19 -1.54 -1.30
CA SER A 282 8.26 -2.52 -1.46
C SER A 282 7.75 -3.88 -0.99
N LEU A 283 7.85 -4.90 -1.85
CA LEU A 283 7.44 -6.28 -1.52
C LEU A 283 8.67 -7.12 -1.23
N MET A 284 8.65 -7.84 -0.10
CA MET A 284 9.66 -8.84 0.25
C MET A 284 8.97 -10.19 0.45
N ALA A 285 9.45 -11.22 -0.24
CA ALA A 285 9.03 -12.60 -0.01
C ALA A 285 10.18 -13.38 0.63
N VAL A 286 9.94 -14.00 1.78
CA VAL A 286 10.94 -14.78 2.51
C VAL A 286 10.42 -16.19 2.72
N THR A 287 11.23 -17.18 2.33
CA THR A 287 11.02 -18.57 2.72
C THR A 287 11.90 -18.84 3.93
N VAL A 288 11.29 -19.15 5.07
CA VAL A 288 12.03 -19.43 6.31
C VAL A 288 11.96 -20.91 6.61
N GLU A 289 13.11 -21.57 6.66
CA GLU A 289 13.23 -22.93 7.17
C GLU A 289 13.63 -22.86 8.65
N THR A 290 12.88 -23.53 9.53
CA THR A 290 13.15 -23.55 10.97
C THR A 290 13.29 -24.96 11.49
N GLY A 291 14.17 -25.17 12.46
CA GLY A 291 14.15 -26.38 13.28
C GLY A 291 12.84 -26.54 14.06
N GLY A 292 12.67 -27.65 14.80
CA GLY A 292 11.39 -28.05 15.43
C GLY A 292 10.74 -27.08 16.44
N LYS A 293 11.24 -25.84 16.59
CA LYS A 293 10.61 -24.73 17.32
C LYS A 293 10.94 -23.40 16.62
N LEU A 294 9.90 -22.64 16.26
CA LEU A 294 10.01 -21.22 15.94
C LEU A 294 9.85 -20.46 17.27
N ALA A 295 10.93 -19.88 17.79
CA ALA A 295 10.86 -19.11 19.04
C ALA A 295 10.10 -17.79 18.79
N ALA A 296 9.39 -17.28 19.79
CA ALA A 296 8.64 -16.01 19.69
C ALA A 296 9.52 -14.77 19.35
N GLN A 297 10.85 -14.88 19.43
CA GLN A 297 11.79 -13.84 18.98
C GLN A 297 12.28 -14.00 17.54
N SER A 298 11.78 -14.99 16.78
CA SER A 298 12.17 -15.19 15.38
C SER A 298 11.73 -14.03 14.48
N ASP A 299 10.64 -13.34 14.84
CA ASP A 299 10.15 -12.14 14.13
C ASP A 299 11.16 -10.99 14.15
N ARG A 300 12.09 -10.95 15.11
CA ARG A 300 13.15 -9.92 15.20
C ARG A 300 14.41 -10.27 14.39
N ARG A 301 14.39 -11.38 13.62
CA ARG A 301 15.57 -11.83 12.85
C ARG A 301 15.56 -11.41 11.39
N VAL A 302 14.47 -10.81 10.90
CA VAL A 302 14.37 -10.27 9.55
C VAL A 302 14.37 -8.75 9.64
N ASN A 303 15.42 -8.12 9.12
CA ASN A 303 15.53 -6.67 8.99
C ASN A 303 15.73 -6.31 7.52
N VAL A 304 15.17 -5.18 7.08
CA VAL A 304 15.31 -4.66 5.73
C VAL A 304 15.75 -3.20 5.82
N VAL A 305 16.82 -2.88 5.11
CA VAL A 305 17.18 -1.50 4.77
C VAL A 305 16.60 -1.24 3.39
N ALA A 306 15.44 -0.58 3.35
CA ALA A 306 14.79 -0.24 2.09
C ALA A 306 15.26 1.14 1.62
N THR A 307 15.70 1.23 0.37
CA THR A 307 16.01 2.52 -0.27
C THR A 307 14.77 3.02 -0.99
N ARG A 308 14.35 4.25 -0.69
CA ARG A 308 13.22 4.88 -1.40
C ARG A 308 13.60 5.14 -2.85
N ALA A 309 12.73 4.75 -3.77
CA ALA A 309 12.76 5.23 -5.15
C ALA A 309 11.97 6.54 -5.23
N TYR A 310 12.58 7.56 -5.82
CA TYR A 310 11.93 8.85 -6.08
C TYR A 310 11.25 8.84 -7.44
N GLU A 311 10.29 9.74 -7.68
CA GLU A 311 9.68 9.94 -9.00
C GLU A 311 10.68 10.55 -9.99
N THR A 312 11.63 11.34 -9.47
CA THR A 312 12.68 12.03 -10.23
C THR A 312 14.00 11.96 -9.47
N GLY A 313 15.13 11.94 -10.19
CA GLY A 313 16.46 11.79 -9.61
C GLY A 313 16.84 10.34 -9.28
N THR A 314 18.06 10.16 -8.74
CA THR A 314 18.57 8.84 -8.34
C THR A 314 18.32 8.62 -6.86
N ALA A 315 18.04 7.38 -6.45
CA ALA A 315 17.83 7.07 -5.04
C ALA A 315 19.01 7.54 -4.16
N ARG A 316 18.73 8.01 -2.94
CA ARG A 316 19.68 8.57 -1.96
C ARG A 316 20.31 9.93 -2.31
N THR A 317 20.14 10.42 -3.55
CA THR A 317 20.63 11.75 -3.93
C THR A 317 19.87 12.84 -3.18
N ILE A 318 20.57 13.94 -2.91
CA ILE A 318 20.01 15.09 -2.17
C ILE A 318 18.98 15.81 -3.04
N SER A 319 19.27 16.00 -4.33
CA SER A 319 18.33 16.51 -5.33
C SER A 319 17.06 15.65 -5.42
N GLY A 320 17.20 14.33 -5.52
CA GLY A 320 16.06 13.41 -5.56
C GLY A 320 15.19 13.51 -4.30
N ALA A 321 15.81 13.61 -3.12
CA ALA A 321 15.09 13.80 -1.87
C ALA A 321 14.37 15.16 -1.79
N LEU A 322 15.05 16.25 -2.17
CA LEU A 322 14.46 17.61 -2.20
C LEU A 322 13.27 17.68 -3.15
N LEU A 323 13.44 17.19 -4.38
CA LEU A 323 12.40 17.21 -5.41
C LEU A 323 11.22 16.32 -5.01
N HIS A 324 11.47 15.14 -4.44
CA HIS A 324 10.40 14.27 -3.95
C HIS A 324 9.55 14.96 -2.88
N VAL A 325 10.18 15.51 -1.84
CA VAL A 325 9.47 16.19 -0.75
C VAL A 325 8.79 17.46 -1.26
N GLY A 326 9.50 18.30 -2.01
CA GLY A 326 8.96 19.54 -2.56
C GLY A 326 7.75 19.33 -3.47
N ASN A 327 7.84 18.40 -4.43
CA ASN A 327 6.73 18.06 -5.33
C ASN A 327 5.54 17.48 -4.57
N SER A 328 5.77 16.65 -3.54
CA SER A 328 4.69 16.11 -2.72
C SER A 328 3.90 17.20 -1.95
N LEU A 329 4.54 18.35 -1.70
CA LEU A 329 3.96 19.51 -1.04
C LEU A 329 3.39 20.53 -2.04
N GLY A 330 3.62 20.35 -3.34
CA GLY A 330 3.23 21.30 -4.38
C GLY A 330 4.09 22.58 -4.41
N LEU A 331 5.34 22.51 -3.94
CA LEU A 331 6.29 23.63 -4.05
C LEU A 331 6.84 23.72 -5.47
N GLU A 332 7.01 24.94 -5.97
CA GLU A 332 7.77 25.18 -7.20
C GLU A 332 9.26 25.09 -6.87
N MET A 333 9.92 24.04 -7.33
CA MET A 333 11.33 23.76 -7.03
C MET A 333 12.24 24.40 -8.08
N ASP A 334 13.34 25.01 -7.65
CA ASP A 334 14.43 25.47 -8.52
C ASP A 334 15.29 24.28 -8.96
N VAL A 335 14.78 23.55 -9.95
CA VAL A 335 15.36 22.30 -10.46
C VAL A 335 16.76 22.51 -11.02
N ASP A 336 17.02 23.65 -11.67
CA ASP A 336 18.30 23.92 -12.34
C ASP A 336 19.43 24.13 -11.31
N THR A 337 19.22 24.97 -10.31
CA THR A 337 20.21 25.19 -9.23
C THR A 337 20.44 23.91 -8.43
N ILE A 338 19.37 23.18 -8.08
CA ILE A 338 19.46 21.92 -7.33
C ILE A 338 20.30 20.89 -8.10
N ASN A 339 20.05 20.73 -9.41
CA ASN A 339 20.80 19.78 -10.23
C ASN A 339 22.25 20.24 -10.49
N ALA A 340 22.49 21.55 -10.60
CA ALA A 340 23.84 22.11 -10.70
C ALA A 340 24.66 21.79 -9.44
N LEU A 341 24.07 21.95 -8.24
CA LEU A 341 24.73 21.60 -6.97
C LEU A 341 24.94 20.09 -6.81
N GLU A 342 23.96 19.27 -7.21
CA GLU A 342 24.09 17.82 -7.19
C GLU A 342 25.27 17.35 -8.04
N SER A 343 25.36 17.85 -9.27
CA SER A 343 26.39 17.45 -10.23
C SER A 343 27.78 18.02 -9.93
N ALA A 344 27.87 19.26 -9.44
CA ALA A 344 29.14 19.91 -9.16
C ALA A 344 29.73 19.55 -7.79
N TYR A 345 28.89 19.29 -6.79
CA TYR A 345 29.33 19.12 -5.40
C TYR A 345 28.89 17.81 -4.77
N TRP A 346 27.59 17.52 -4.71
CA TRP A 346 27.07 16.46 -3.83
C TRP A 346 27.44 15.06 -4.32
N THR A 347 27.07 14.70 -5.55
CA THR A 347 27.38 13.39 -6.14
C THR A 347 28.90 13.13 -6.23
N PRO A 348 29.75 14.05 -6.74
CA PRO A 348 31.19 13.81 -6.82
C PRO A 348 31.88 13.58 -5.47
N ARG A 349 31.34 14.17 -4.40
CA ARG A 349 31.86 14.02 -3.03
C ARG A 349 31.19 12.89 -2.25
N GLY A 350 30.24 12.17 -2.85
CA GLY A 350 29.49 11.12 -2.18
C GLY A 350 28.58 11.61 -1.06
N GLU A 351 28.18 12.89 -1.10
CA GLU A 351 27.24 13.50 -0.16
C GLU A 351 25.81 12.99 -0.50
N ASN A 352 25.25 12.15 0.37
CA ASN A 352 23.92 11.52 0.20
C ASN A 352 23.01 11.86 1.38
N PHE A 353 21.71 11.69 1.20
CA PHE A 353 20.72 11.81 2.27
C PHE A 353 20.01 10.47 2.51
N ASP A 354 20.15 9.94 3.73
CA ASP A 354 19.54 8.70 4.18
C ASP A 354 18.93 8.89 5.57
N PHE A 355 17.62 9.14 5.60
CA PHE A 355 16.88 9.36 6.84
C PHE A 355 15.70 8.42 6.95
N ALA A 356 15.65 7.66 8.04
CA ALA A 356 14.50 6.83 8.40
C ALA A 356 13.67 7.58 9.44
N THR A 357 12.40 7.84 9.15
CA THR A 357 11.45 8.37 10.15
C THR A 357 10.15 7.59 10.13
N GLY A 358 9.65 7.26 11.32
CA GLY A 358 8.26 6.83 11.54
C GLY A 358 7.38 7.95 12.11
N ASP A 359 7.99 9.08 12.48
CA ASP A 359 7.35 10.19 13.15
C ASP A 359 7.09 11.35 12.17
N SER A 360 6.01 12.08 12.42
CA SER A 360 5.67 13.28 11.66
C SER A 360 6.60 14.42 12.04
N ILE A 361 7.37 14.93 11.08
CA ILE A 361 8.15 16.17 11.21
C ILE A 361 7.62 17.23 10.25
N SER A 362 7.94 18.50 10.51
CA SER A 362 7.48 19.59 9.63
C SER A 362 8.17 19.51 8.26
N ALA A 363 7.47 19.97 7.22
CA ALA A 363 8.00 20.01 5.86
C ALA A 363 9.31 20.81 5.77
N LEU A 364 9.35 21.98 6.39
CA LEU A 364 10.53 22.85 6.40
C LEU A 364 11.70 22.16 7.10
N GLU A 365 11.46 21.51 8.24
CA GLU A 365 12.49 20.78 8.97
C GLU A 365 13.04 19.62 8.12
N MET A 366 12.19 18.88 7.40
CA MET A 366 12.66 17.83 6.48
C MET A 366 13.54 18.40 5.36
N LEU A 367 13.11 19.48 4.71
CA LEU A 367 13.88 20.13 3.63
C LEU A 367 15.22 20.67 4.13
N GLN A 368 15.23 21.26 5.34
CA GLN A 368 16.47 21.71 5.99
C GLN A 368 17.39 20.54 6.33
N LYS A 369 16.87 19.41 6.83
CA LYS A 369 17.67 18.20 7.08
C LYS A 369 18.29 17.67 5.78
N ILE A 370 17.53 17.61 4.70
CA ILE A 370 18.02 17.19 3.38
C ILE A 370 19.14 18.13 2.89
N ALA A 371 18.91 19.44 2.90
CA ALA A 371 19.90 20.42 2.44
C ALA A 371 21.17 20.42 3.31
N ASN A 372 21.03 20.26 4.62
CA ASN A 372 22.15 20.22 5.56
C ASN A 372 23.06 19.02 5.33
N ALA A 373 22.51 17.87 4.91
CA ALA A 373 23.32 16.72 4.50
C ALA A 373 24.20 17.04 3.28
N GLY A 374 23.84 18.03 2.46
CA GLY A 374 24.66 18.54 1.35
C GLY A 374 25.42 19.80 1.70
N LYS A 375 25.68 20.06 3.00
CA LYS A 375 26.38 21.26 3.48
C LYS A 375 25.76 22.58 2.97
N SER A 376 24.44 22.55 2.76
CA SER A 376 23.65 23.60 2.11
C SER A 376 22.50 24.05 3.00
N ARG A 377 21.93 25.21 2.69
CA ARG A 377 20.74 25.76 3.36
C ARG A 377 19.57 25.75 2.40
N PHE A 378 18.41 25.36 2.90
CA PHE A 378 17.15 25.52 2.18
C PHE A 378 16.66 26.97 2.30
N LEU A 379 16.22 27.55 1.19
CA LEU A 379 15.62 28.88 1.17
C LEU A 379 14.53 28.99 0.08
N LEU A 380 13.78 30.08 0.14
CA LEU A 380 12.86 30.50 -0.91
C LEU A 380 13.46 31.73 -1.58
N SER A 381 13.60 31.71 -2.90
CA SER A 381 14.13 32.83 -3.70
C SER A 381 13.27 32.98 -4.94
N ASP A 382 12.81 34.21 -5.23
CA ASP A 382 11.94 34.53 -6.37
C ASP A 382 10.70 33.62 -6.53
N GLY A 383 10.13 33.19 -5.39
CA GLY A 383 8.98 32.28 -5.37
C GLY A 383 9.32 30.80 -5.57
N LEU A 384 10.59 30.46 -5.82
CA LEU A 384 11.08 29.10 -5.98
C LEU A 384 11.74 28.58 -4.70
N ALA A 385 11.52 27.30 -4.43
CA ALA A 385 12.21 26.54 -3.39
C ALA A 385 13.58 26.07 -3.90
N THR A 386 14.64 26.65 -3.34
CA THR A 386 16.02 26.45 -3.78
C THR A 386 16.93 26.16 -2.59
N VAL A 387 18.21 25.97 -2.89
CA VAL A 387 19.26 25.71 -1.89
C VAL A 387 20.49 26.55 -2.18
N ASN A 388 21.15 27.03 -1.12
CA ASN A 388 22.43 27.71 -1.21
C ASN A 388 23.50 26.86 -0.52
N ARG A 389 24.52 26.43 -1.27
CA ARG A 389 25.64 25.68 -0.69
C ARG A 389 26.55 26.63 0.07
N GLU A 390 26.94 26.18 1.26
CA GLU A 390 27.95 26.85 2.04
C GLU A 390 29.33 26.20 1.81
N GLY A 391 30.37 27.00 1.58
CA GLY A 391 31.71 26.51 1.22
C GLY A 391 32.63 27.59 0.66
N ILE A 392 33.77 27.15 0.11
CA ILE A 392 34.65 28.01 -0.68
C ILE A 392 33.93 28.36 -1.99
N LYS A 393 33.57 29.63 -2.17
CA LYS A 393 32.83 30.11 -3.35
C LYS A 393 33.23 31.56 -3.69
N PRO A 394 33.15 31.96 -4.98
CA PRO A 394 33.35 33.37 -5.34
C PRO A 394 32.31 34.25 -4.66
N TRP A 395 32.60 35.55 -4.54
CA TRP A 395 31.58 36.51 -4.12
C TRP A 395 30.56 36.70 -5.25
N THR A 396 29.30 36.82 -4.85
CA THR A 396 28.15 37.06 -5.72
C THR A 396 28.02 38.55 -6.04
N GLY A 397 28.27 39.42 -5.05
CA GLY A 397 27.98 40.85 -5.14
C GLY A 397 28.84 41.73 -4.24
N VAL A 398 28.63 43.04 -4.34
CA VAL A 398 29.30 44.07 -3.54
C VAL A 398 28.25 45.03 -2.96
N ILE A 399 28.46 45.50 -1.74
CA ILE A 399 27.77 46.66 -1.18
C ILE A 399 28.82 47.68 -0.79
N THR A 400 28.76 48.85 -1.41
CA THR A 400 29.65 49.99 -1.22
C THR A 400 28.91 51.13 -0.53
N PRO A 401 29.62 52.16 -0.04
CA PRO A 401 28.99 53.35 0.51
C PRO A 401 27.98 54.05 -0.42
N HIS A 402 28.04 53.81 -1.73
CA HIS A 402 27.05 54.35 -2.68
C HIS A 402 25.70 53.63 -2.65
N GLU A 403 25.62 52.44 -2.05
CA GLU A 403 24.36 51.68 -1.83
C GLU A 403 23.84 51.83 -0.40
N MET A 404 24.70 52.29 0.51
CA MET A 404 24.42 52.36 1.94
C MET A 404 23.66 53.65 2.28
N VAL A 405 22.49 53.50 2.89
CA VAL A 405 21.71 54.58 3.49
C VAL A 405 22.23 54.90 4.90
N GLU A 406 22.73 53.88 5.60
CA GLU A 406 23.35 53.97 6.91
C GLU A 406 24.80 53.46 6.88
N GLU A 407 25.66 54.04 7.73
CA GLU A 407 27.06 53.63 7.85
C GLU A 407 27.19 52.12 8.12
N LEU A 408 28.23 51.51 7.54
CA LEU A 408 28.57 50.11 7.81
C LEU A 408 28.99 49.93 9.28
N GLN A 409 28.25 49.11 10.01
CA GLN A 409 28.55 48.76 11.39
C GLN A 409 29.27 47.41 11.45
N SER A 410 30.44 47.39 12.07
CA SER A 410 31.16 46.15 12.39
C SER A 410 31.06 45.84 13.88
N GLY A 411 30.49 44.69 14.23
CA GLY A 411 30.49 44.13 15.57
C GLY A 411 31.59 43.08 15.73
N PHE A 412 32.34 43.11 16.82
CA PHE A 412 33.33 42.08 17.15
C PHE A 412 32.97 41.42 18.49
N THR A 413 32.93 40.08 18.49
CA THR A 413 32.73 39.30 19.71
C THR A 413 34.07 38.77 20.22
N VAL A 414 34.47 39.20 21.41
CA VAL A 414 35.70 38.72 22.07
C VAL A 414 35.53 37.24 22.46
N PRO A 415 36.54 36.39 22.25
CA PRO A 415 36.53 35.01 22.75
C PRO A 415 36.29 34.96 24.26
N SER A 416 35.45 34.01 24.69
CA SER A 416 35.07 33.78 26.08
C SER A 416 35.19 32.30 26.44
N ASP A 417 35.36 32.00 27.73
CA ASP A 417 35.31 30.63 28.27
C ASP A 417 33.94 29.97 28.06
N ASP A 418 32.92 30.77 27.74
CA ASP A 418 31.58 30.31 27.37
C ASP A 418 31.45 29.90 25.89
N ASP A 419 32.47 30.06 25.06
CA ASP A 419 32.42 29.62 23.67
C ASP A 419 32.63 28.11 23.55
N PHE A 420 32.05 27.50 22.52
CA PHE A 420 32.34 26.11 22.20
C PHE A 420 33.74 25.99 21.60
N ASP A 421 34.56 25.12 22.18
CA ASP A 421 35.90 24.78 21.73
C ASP A 421 36.00 23.33 21.23
N GLY A 422 34.88 22.60 21.23
CA GLY A 422 34.71 21.30 20.59
C GLY A 422 33.27 21.05 20.12
N VAL A 423 33.10 20.15 19.15
CA VAL A 423 31.78 19.69 18.68
C VAL A 423 31.76 18.18 18.64
N ASP A 424 30.75 17.56 19.24
CA ASP A 424 30.50 16.12 19.20
C ASP A 424 29.28 15.86 18.32
N VAL A 425 29.51 15.22 17.18
CA VAL A 425 28.47 14.95 16.18
C VAL A 425 27.96 13.52 16.33
N THR A 426 26.76 13.37 16.84
CA THR A 426 26.07 12.08 16.90
C THR A 426 25.31 11.84 15.60
N TYR A 427 25.61 10.74 14.92
CA TYR A 427 25.01 10.31 13.65
C TYR A 427 24.72 8.81 13.68
N ILE A 428 23.96 8.30 12.70
CA ILE A 428 23.73 6.86 12.54
C ILE A 428 24.76 6.33 11.55
N ASN A 429 25.58 5.36 11.95
CA ASN A 429 26.56 4.77 11.04
C ASN A 429 25.88 3.85 10.01
N GLY A 430 26.12 4.07 8.71
CA GLY A 430 25.46 3.31 7.63
C GLY A 430 25.84 1.82 7.54
N THR A 431 26.88 1.38 8.24
CA THR A 431 27.31 -0.01 8.29
C THR A 431 26.73 -0.72 9.52
N THR A 432 26.83 -0.11 10.70
CA THR A 432 26.41 -0.72 11.97
C THR A 432 24.95 -0.44 12.31
N TRP A 433 24.35 0.61 11.72
CA TRP A 433 23.03 1.14 12.04
C TRP A 433 22.87 1.51 13.52
N ALA A 434 23.98 1.79 14.19
CA ALA A 434 24.02 2.28 15.57
C ALA A 434 24.30 3.79 15.60
N GLU A 435 23.84 4.45 16.65
CA GLU A 435 24.26 5.82 16.95
C GLU A 435 25.74 5.80 17.34
N GLU A 436 26.54 6.58 16.63
CA GLU A 436 27.96 6.77 16.86
C GLU A 436 28.25 8.27 16.95
N THR A 437 29.28 8.65 17.71
CA THR A 437 29.65 10.05 17.92
C THR A 437 31.03 10.30 17.36
N VAL A 438 31.14 11.34 16.54
CA VAL A 438 32.39 11.85 15.97
C VAL A 438 32.82 13.08 16.75
N LYS A 439 34.00 13.00 17.36
CA LYS A 439 34.61 14.13 18.08
C LYS A 439 35.36 15.05 17.13
N CYS A 440 34.82 16.24 16.91
CA CYS A 440 35.45 17.28 16.10
C CYS A 440 36.32 18.16 17.00
N ARG A 441 37.64 18.13 16.76
CA ARG A 441 38.68 18.78 17.57
C ARG A 441 39.75 19.36 16.66
N THR A 442 40.37 20.46 17.09
CA THR A 442 41.58 20.97 16.44
C THR A 442 42.83 20.35 17.07
N PRO A 443 43.96 20.19 16.34
CA PRO A 443 45.16 19.55 16.87
C PRO A 443 45.77 20.24 18.11
N ASP A 444 45.53 21.55 18.25
CA ASP A 444 45.99 22.39 19.35
C ASP A 444 45.10 22.31 20.60
N ASN A 445 43.85 21.82 20.49
CA ASN A 445 42.94 21.62 21.60
C ASN A 445 42.24 20.24 21.55
N PRO A 446 42.96 19.15 21.89
CA PRO A 446 42.38 17.80 21.87
C PRO A 446 41.34 17.58 22.99
N THR A 447 41.42 18.32 24.10
CA THR A 447 40.57 18.19 25.29
C THR A 447 39.79 19.48 25.57
N PRO A 448 38.73 19.75 24.78
CA PRO A 448 37.95 20.97 24.91
C PRO A 448 37.20 21.05 26.24
N VAL A 449 37.00 22.27 26.71
CA VAL A 449 36.31 22.58 27.97
C VAL A 449 34.80 22.56 27.77
N LYS A 450 34.31 23.10 26.65
CA LYS A 450 32.88 23.25 26.33
C LYS A 450 32.58 22.66 24.95
N ILE A 451 31.81 21.57 24.98
CA ILE A 451 31.51 20.77 23.79
C ILE A 451 30.06 20.98 23.38
N GLU A 452 29.82 21.31 22.10
CA GLU A 452 28.49 21.25 21.51
C GLU A 452 28.12 19.79 21.25
N ASN A 453 26.98 19.32 21.77
CA ASN A 453 26.42 18.02 21.39
C ASN A 453 25.46 18.22 20.20
N TYR A 454 25.94 17.93 18.99
CA TYR A 454 25.19 18.12 17.76
C TYR A 454 24.64 16.80 17.22
N LYS A 455 23.33 16.72 17.00
CA LYS A 455 22.71 15.55 16.35
C LYS A 455 22.59 15.80 14.85
N LEU A 456 23.23 14.95 14.05
CA LEU A 456 23.22 15.01 12.60
C LEU A 456 22.40 13.84 12.03
N ASP A 457 21.18 14.15 11.61
CA ASP A 457 20.30 13.20 10.95
C ASP A 457 20.54 13.19 9.43
N GLY A 458 20.34 12.03 8.78
CA GLY A 458 20.38 11.93 7.32
C GLY A 458 21.76 11.66 6.72
N VAL A 459 22.84 11.76 7.51
CA VAL A 459 24.22 11.49 7.07
C VAL A 459 24.71 10.20 7.72
N LEU A 460 25.09 9.21 6.90
CA LEU A 460 25.52 7.89 7.37
C LEU A 460 27.04 7.64 7.35
N ASN A 461 27.80 8.56 6.74
CA ASN A 461 29.23 8.45 6.59
C ASN A 461 29.96 9.22 7.70
N GLN A 462 30.95 8.58 8.32
CA GLN A 462 31.71 9.11 9.45
C GLN A 462 32.53 10.36 9.08
N ASP A 463 33.24 10.32 7.95
CA ASP A 463 34.04 11.45 7.45
C ASP A 463 33.15 12.64 7.14
N HIS A 464 31.98 12.40 6.58
CA HIS A 464 31.03 13.47 6.28
C HIS A 464 30.46 14.11 7.57
N ALA A 465 30.12 13.30 8.57
CA ALA A 465 29.72 13.82 9.89
C ALA A 465 30.85 14.67 10.52
N TYR A 466 32.11 14.23 10.39
CA TYR A 466 33.28 14.98 10.84
C TYR A 466 33.44 16.31 10.11
N GLN A 467 33.31 16.33 8.77
CA GLN A 467 33.43 17.55 7.97
C GLN A 467 32.41 18.62 8.40
N ILE A 468 31.14 18.23 8.58
CA ILE A 468 30.09 19.15 9.03
C ILE A 468 30.38 19.67 10.45
N GLY A 469 30.80 18.78 11.36
CA GLY A 469 31.13 19.16 12.73
C GLY A 469 32.36 20.07 12.83
N MET A 470 33.42 19.78 12.07
CA MET A 470 34.61 20.64 12.00
C MET A 470 34.27 22.01 11.44
N ARG A 471 33.41 22.11 10.42
CA ARG A 471 32.95 23.40 9.90
C ARG A 471 32.25 24.24 10.97
N ARG A 472 31.39 23.62 11.80
CA ARG A 472 30.75 24.29 12.95
C ARG A 472 31.80 24.76 13.95
N LEU A 473 32.74 23.88 14.32
CA LEU A 473 33.84 24.22 15.24
C LEU A 473 34.68 25.39 14.73
N MET A 474 35.07 25.38 13.45
CA MET A 474 35.87 26.46 12.87
C MET A 474 35.17 27.82 12.96
N LYS A 475 33.84 27.85 12.79
CA LYS A 475 33.06 29.08 12.97
C LYS A 475 33.00 29.53 14.43
N TYR A 476 32.79 28.63 15.38
CA TYR A 476 32.82 29.00 16.80
C TYR A 476 34.18 29.59 17.21
N LEU A 477 35.28 29.04 16.67
CA LEU A 477 36.62 29.53 16.97
C LEU A 477 36.91 30.88 16.29
N GLN A 478 36.57 31.02 15.01
CA GLN A 478 37.12 32.09 14.16
C GLN A 478 36.10 33.14 13.69
N GLN A 479 34.80 32.82 13.56
CA GLN A 479 33.81 33.75 13.01
C GLN A 479 33.35 34.75 14.09
N ARG A 480 34.12 35.82 14.27
CA ARG A 480 33.96 36.78 15.38
C ARG A 480 33.45 38.15 14.95
N VAL A 481 33.47 38.45 13.66
CA VAL A 481 33.02 39.73 13.11
C VAL A 481 31.64 39.58 12.46
N THR A 482 30.75 40.51 12.79
CA THR A 482 29.43 40.68 12.18
C THR A 482 29.37 42.05 11.51
N PHE A 483 28.69 42.13 10.37
CA PHE A 483 28.49 43.35 9.62
C PHE A 483 27.01 43.65 9.51
N GLN A 484 26.66 44.93 9.66
CA GLN A 484 25.29 45.41 9.53
C GLN A 484 25.28 46.73 8.79
N THR A 485 24.39 46.87 7.81
CA THR A 485 24.13 48.13 7.10
C THR A 485 22.71 48.12 6.57
N THR A 486 22.24 49.27 6.11
CA THR A 486 20.92 49.46 5.51
C THR A 486 21.12 50.01 4.11
N THR A 487 20.53 49.36 3.11
CA THR A 487 20.49 49.83 1.72
C THR A 487 19.08 50.29 1.37
N GLU A 488 18.89 50.86 0.18
CA GLU A 488 17.56 50.96 -0.44
C GLU A 488 17.09 49.55 -0.86
N LEU A 489 16.83 49.32 -2.16
CA LEU A 489 16.41 48.01 -2.68
C LEU A 489 17.58 47.12 -3.11
N ASP A 490 18.82 47.62 -3.12
CA ASP A 490 20.00 46.92 -3.64
C ASP A 490 20.32 45.60 -2.95
N ALA A 491 20.02 45.49 -1.65
CA ALA A 491 20.21 44.24 -0.92
C ALA A 491 19.35 43.09 -1.45
N LEU A 492 18.22 43.37 -2.11
CA LEU A 492 17.31 42.34 -2.65
C LEU A 492 17.90 41.58 -3.84
N CYS A 493 19.04 42.02 -4.39
CA CYS A 493 19.81 41.27 -5.37
C CYS A 493 20.49 40.02 -4.77
N TYR A 494 20.52 39.88 -3.44
CA TYR A 494 21.25 38.83 -2.73
C TYR A 494 20.33 37.93 -1.92
N ASN A 495 20.80 36.73 -1.62
CA ASN A 495 20.08 35.74 -0.84
C ASN A 495 20.85 35.31 0.41
N LEU A 496 20.13 34.67 1.34
CA LEU A 496 20.72 34.01 2.50
C LEU A 496 21.86 33.07 2.06
N GLY A 497 23.02 33.25 2.67
CA GLY A 497 24.20 32.43 2.41
C GLY A 497 25.08 32.93 1.29
N ASP A 498 24.72 33.97 0.53
CA ASP A 498 25.57 34.54 -0.51
C ASP A 498 26.82 35.18 0.07
N ARG A 499 27.94 35.00 -0.64
CA ARG A 499 29.18 35.69 -0.29
C ARG A 499 29.15 37.06 -0.95
N ILE A 500 29.25 38.11 -0.17
CA ILE A 500 29.32 39.49 -0.66
C ILE A 500 30.58 40.17 -0.15
N VAL A 501 30.98 41.22 -0.87
CA VAL A 501 32.05 42.12 -0.46
C VAL A 501 31.44 43.39 0.09
N LEU A 502 31.80 43.80 1.30
CA LEU A 502 31.41 45.07 1.89
C LEU A 502 32.61 46.02 1.86
N THR A 503 32.37 47.29 1.53
CA THR A 503 33.39 48.34 1.60
C THR A 503 32.93 49.50 2.47
N ASP A 504 33.90 50.24 3.01
CA ASP A 504 33.67 51.48 3.75
C ASP A 504 34.46 52.63 3.14
N ASP A 505 34.25 53.83 3.66
CA ASP A 505 34.96 55.06 3.31
C ASP A 505 35.93 55.52 4.42
N ILE A 506 36.34 54.61 5.32
CA ILE A 506 37.20 54.93 6.45
C ILE A 506 38.63 55.23 5.94
N PRO A 507 39.19 56.42 6.24
CA PRO A 507 40.56 56.74 5.86
C PRO A 507 41.57 55.73 6.42
N GLY A 508 42.37 55.13 5.54
CA GLY A 508 43.40 54.14 5.89
C GLY A 508 43.06 52.69 5.53
N ASN A 509 41.81 52.39 5.17
CA ASN A 509 41.43 51.08 4.67
C ASN A 509 41.83 50.83 3.21
N ASN A 510 42.47 51.80 2.54
CA ASN A 510 42.96 51.69 1.15
C ASN A 510 41.88 51.22 0.15
N THR A 511 40.67 51.72 0.32
CA THR A 511 39.52 51.43 -0.54
C THR A 511 38.85 52.74 -0.94
N ILE A 512 38.52 52.88 -2.22
CA ILE A 512 37.83 54.02 -2.80
C ILE A 512 36.65 53.48 -3.60
N SER A 513 35.45 53.91 -3.26
CA SER A 513 34.23 53.50 -3.94
C SER A 513 33.80 54.59 -4.91
N CYS A 514 33.64 54.23 -6.18
CA CYS A 514 33.41 55.17 -7.27
C CYS A 514 32.22 54.81 -8.15
N LEU A 515 31.68 55.81 -8.84
CA LEU A 515 30.73 55.61 -9.95
C LEU A 515 31.49 55.66 -11.28
N VAL A 516 31.11 54.80 -12.21
CA VAL A 516 31.63 54.81 -13.59
C VAL A 516 30.81 55.79 -14.44
N GLU A 517 31.46 56.80 -15.01
CA GLU A 517 30.81 57.78 -15.89
C GLU A 517 30.93 57.41 -17.37
N ALA A 518 32.05 56.79 -17.75
CA ALA A 518 32.32 56.40 -19.11
C ALA A 518 33.16 55.13 -19.17
N MET A 519 32.86 54.30 -20.17
CA MET A 519 33.58 53.06 -20.47
C MET A 519 34.01 53.06 -21.93
N THR A 520 35.25 52.65 -22.21
CA THR A 520 35.73 52.46 -23.60
C THR A 520 36.61 51.22 -23.67
N THR A 521 36.30 50.31 -24.59
CA THR A 521 37.06 49.09 -24.82
C THR A 521 37.86 49.20 -26.12
N ALA A 522 39.18 49.00 -26.04
CA ALA A 522 40.06 48.98 -27.19
C ALA A 522 41.26 48.06 -26.94
N GLY A 523 41.64 47.26 -27.95
CA GLY A 523 42.85 46.43 -27.87
C GLY A 523 42.87 45.38 -26.75
N GLY A 524 41.69 44.86 -26.35
CA GLY A 524 41.57 43.88 -25.26
C GLY A 524 41.63 44.46 -23.84
N VAL A 525 41.54 45.78 -23.72
CA VAL A 525 41.57 46.52 -22.46
C VAL A 525 40.34 47.41 -22.39
N THR A 526 39.72 47.49 -21.22
CA THR A 526 38.60 48.40 -20.96
C THR A 526 39.09 49.51 -20.02
N THR A 527 38.92 50.75 -20.45
CA THR A 527 39.22 51.96 -19.69
C THR A 527 37.94 52.52 -19.09
N PHE A 528 37.96 52.76 -17.79
CA PHE A 528 36.87 53.38 -17.03
C PHE A 528 37.26 54.80 -16.63
N THR A 529 36.32 55.73 -16.80
CA THR A 529 36.37 57.07 -16.19
C THR A 529 35.45 57.06 -14.98
N VAL A 530 35.97 57.49 -13.83
CA VAL A 530 35.30 57.41 -12.52
C VAL A 530 35.14 58.78 -11.87
N THR A 531 34.24 58.87 -10.89
CA THR A 531 33.89 60.12 -10.20
C THR A 531 34.94 60.61 -9.18
N GLU A 532 35.66 59.70 -8.51
CA GLU A 532 36.63 60.00 -7.45
C GLU A 532 38.08 59.87 -7.94
N PRO A 533 39.02 60.69 -7.44
CA PRO A 533 40.43 60.56 -7.77
C PRO A 533 41.03 59.28 -7.16
N LEU A 534 41.75 58.52 -7.97
CA LEU A 534 42.33 57.24 -7.60
C LEU A 534 43.71 57.41 -6.93
N ASP A 535 43.90 56.74 -5.79
CA ASP A 535 45.17 56.74 -5.08
C ASP A 535 46.09 55.60 -5.52
N TRP A 536 46.98 55.90 -6.46
CA TRP A 536 47.97 54.95 -6.97
C TRP A 536 49.14 54.66 -6.01
N SER A 537 49.12 55.19 -4.78
CA SER A 537 50.07 54.80 -3.73
C SER A 537 49.73 53.43 -3.12
N PHE A 538 48.51 52.91 -3.36
CA PHE A 538 48.10 51.59 -2.87
C PHE A 538 49.01 50.48 -3.41
N GLU A 539 49.35 49.52 -2.56
CA GLU A 539 50.18 48.40 -2.95
C GLU A 539 49.41 47.45 -3.87
N ASN A 540 49.94 47.25 -5.09
CA ASN A 540 49.35 46.42 -6.14
C ASN A 540 47.85 46.70 -6.33
N PRO A 541 47.47 47.88 -6.86
CA PRO A 541 46.08 48.29 -6.94
C PRO A 541 45.22 47.32 -7.76
N ARG A 542 43.97 47.20 -7.34
CA ARG A 542 42.96 46.32 -7.91
C ARG A 542 41.66 47.09 -8.11
N ALA A 543 40.83 46.58 -9.01
CA ALA A 543 39.49 47.09 -9.24
C ALA A 543 38.48 45.94 -9.14
N LEU A 544 37.34 46.23 -8.54
CA LEU A 544 36.18 45.36 -8.43
C LEU A 544 34.98 46.14 -8.94
N ILE A 545 34.14 45.50 -9.75
CA ILE A 545 32.96 46.13 -10.33
C ILE A 545 31.71 45.47 -9.76
N ARG A 546 30.75 46.28 -9.31
CA ARG A 546 29.36 45.87 -9.13
C ARG A 546 28.60 46.24 -10.40
N TYR A 547 28.10 45.23 -11.09
CA TYR A 547 27.26 45.39 -12.27
C TYR A 547 25.86 45.87 -11.89
N GLN A 548 25.09 46.31 -12.88
CA GLN A 548 23.74 46.86 -12.67
C GLN A 548 22.72 45.80 -12.23
N ASP A 549 23.00 44.52 -12.44
CA ASP A 549 22.19 43.39 -11.94
C ASP A 549 22.52 43.00 -10.48
N GLY A 550 23.41 43.74 -9.82
CA GLY A 550 23.90 43.47 -8.47
C GLY A 550 25.04 42.44 -8.41
N SER A 551 25.33 41.73 -9.51
CA SER A 551 26.43 40.79 -9.55
C SER A 551 27.78 41.51 -9.54
N ALA A 552 28.85 40.80 -9.18
CA ALA A 552 30.18 41.36 -9.04
C ALA A 552 31.21 40.72 -9.97
N SER A 553 32.17 41.52 -10.44
CA SER A 553 33.33 41.01 -11.17
C SER A 553 34.30 40.26 -10.25
N GLY A 554 35.21 39.49 -10.82
CA GLY A 554 36.43 39.10 -10.11
C GLY A 554 37.32 40.32 -9.78
N LEU A 555 38.32 40.12 -8.94
CA LEU A 555 39.27 41.17 -8.58
C LEU A 555 40.25 41.38 -9.74
N MET A 556 40.22 42.54 -10.37
CA MET A 556 40.96 42.85 -11.59
C MET A 556 42.23 43.65 -11.29
N VAL A 557 43.27 43.42 -12.09
CA VAL A 557 44.49 44.25 -12.04
C VAL A 557 44.19 45.59 -12.69
N ALA A 558 44.33 46.67 -11.91
CA ALA A 558 44.13 48.03 -12.40
C ALA A 558 45.46 48.64 -12.89
N SER A 559 45.43 49.28 -14.06
CA SER A 559 46.56 50.01 -14.64
C SER A 559 46.24 51.49 -14.77
N ARG A 560 47.20 52.35 -14.39
CA ARG A 560 47.03 53.80 -14.38
C ARG A 560 46.94 54.36 -15.80
N VAL A 561 45.86 55.10 -16.06
CA VAL A 561 45.68 55.89 -17.30
C VAL A 561 45.67 57.38 -16.96
N GLY A 562 45.03 57.76 -15.86
CA GLY A 562 44.98 59.13 -15.34
C GLY A 562 44.58 59.15 -13.87
N ASP A 563 44.29 60.33 -13.34
CA ASP A 563 43.91 60.48 -11.92
C ASP A 563 42.46 60.03 -11.67
N PHE A 564 41.59 60.16 -12.66
CA PHE A 564 40.18 59.69 -12.67
C PHE A 564 39.96 58.55 -13.66
N GLN A 565 41.03 57.92 -14.15
CA GLN A 565 40.97 56.91 -15.18
C GLN A 565 41.87 55.71 -14.86
N LEU A 566 41.27 54.53 -14.92
CA LEU A 566 41.97 53.26 -14.81
C LEU A 566 41.61 52.36 -15.98
N SER A 567 42.47 51.37 -16.22
CA SER A 567 42.22 50.33 -17.21
C SER A 567 42.37 48.95 -16.61
N VAL A 568 41.55 48.01 -17.07
CA VAL A 568 41.56 46.60 -16.67
C VAL A 568 41.52 45.71 -17.92
N PRO A 569 41.95 44.44 -17.82
CA PRO A 569 41.69 43.46 -18.87
C PRO A 569 40.20 43.41 -19.20
N HIS A 570 39.88 43.38 -20.50
CA HIS A 570 38.50 43.27 -20.93
C HIS A 570 37.87 41.94 -20.47
N LEU A 571 36.66 42.03 -19.92
CA LEU A 571 35.81 40.89 -19.55
C LEU A 571 34.58 40.87 -20.46
N SER A 572 34.10 39.67 -20.82
CA SER A 572 32.91 39.49 -21.66
C SER A 572 31.65 40.12 -21.06
N GLU A 573 31.59 40.19 -19.73
CA GLU A 573 30.52 40.81 -18.96
C GLU A 573 30.38 42.31 -19.23
N PHE A 574 31.44 42.97 -19.72
CA PHE A 574 31.38 44.38 -20.11
C PHE A 574 30.59 44.61 -21.41
N ASP A 575 30.40 43.56 -22.21
CA ASP A 575 29.61 43.61 -23.44
C ASP A 575 28.17 43.11 -23.24
N ASP A 576 27.82 42.66 -22.02
CA ASP A 576 26.47 42.18 -21.70
C ASP A 576 25.56 43.36 -21.33
N PRO A 577 24.55 43.69 -22.16
CA PRO A 577 23.67 44.83 -21.92
C PRO A 577 22.76 44.65 -20.69
N MET A 578 22.65 43.45 -20.12
CA MET A 578 21.94 43.24 -18.86
C MET A 578 22.79 43.55 -17.63
N LYS A 579 24.12 43.61 -17.79
CA LYS A 579 25.07 43.92 -16.71
C LYS A 579 25.62 45.34 -16.81
N VAL A 580 25.80 45.80 -18.05
CA VAL A 580 26.44 47.06 -18.40
C VAL A 580 25.63 47.76 -19.50
N ASP A 581 24.77 48.69 -19.08
CA ASP A 581 24.10 49.64 -19.95
C ASP A 581 24.47 51.08 -19.57
N MET A 582 25.34 51.68 -20.39
CA MET A 582 25.77 53.08 -20.27
C MET A 582 24.96 54.02 -21.17
N SER A 583 23.92 53.53 -21.86
CA SER A 583 23.17 54.29 -22.87
C SER A 583 22.04 55.13 -22.28
N SER A 584 21.59 54.81 -21.06
CA SER A 584 20.48 55.50 -20.38
C SER A 584 20.91 56.13 -19.07
N ALA A 585 20.60 57.42 -18.90
CA ALA A 585 20.81 58.15 -17.65
C ALA A 585 19.79 57.78 -16.55
N THR A 586 18.76 56.99 -16.86
CA THR A 586 17.77 56.51 -15.87
C THR A 586 18.17 55.20 -15.23
N ILE A 587 19.16 54.50 -15.78
CA ILE A 587 19.72 53.29 -15.19
C ILE A 587 20.83 53.73 -14.25
N GLU A 588 20.90 53.05 -13.12
CA GLU A 588 21.91 53.32 -12.11
C GLU A 588 23.34 53.11 -12.66
N PRO A 589 24.31 53.99 -12.36
CA PRO A 589 25.67 53.81 -12.85
C PRO A 589 26.35 52.60 -12.20
N ILE A 590 27.28 52.00 -12.94
CA ILE A 590 28.11 50.91 -12.44
C ILE A 590 28.97 51.40 -11.27
N ARG A 591 29.11 50.57 -10.24
CA ARG A 591 30.01 50.86 -9.12
C ARG A 591 31.36 50.23 -9.35
N LEU A 592 32.41 50.99 -9.06
CA LEU A 592 33.77 50.53 -9.12
C LEU A 592 34.42 50.75 -7.76
N VAL A 593 34.92 49.67 -7.17
CA VAL A 593 35.75 49.72 -5.97
C VAL A 593 37.21 49.63 -6.42
N PHE A 594 37.99 50.66 -6.11
CA PHE A 594 39.43 50.67 -6.27
C PHE A 594 40.08 50.39 -4.92
N CYS A 595 40.86 49.32 -4.82
CA CYS A 595 41.44 48.88 -3.55
C CYS A 595 42.86 48.33 -3.70
N GLY A 596 43.60 48.26 -2.59
CA GLY A 596 44.89 47.55 -2.56
C GLY A 596 44.74 46.02 -2.64
N SER A 597 45.81 45.31 -3.02
CA SER A 597 45.79 43.84 -3.13
C SER A 597 45.65 43.08 -1.81
N THR A 598 45.94 43.72 -0.68
CA THR A 598 46.03 43.11 0.65
C THR A 598 44.75 43.35 1.47
N ARG A 599 43.75 42.45 1.38
CA ARG A 599 42.58 42.36 2.30
C ARG A 599 42.04 43.71 2.82
N HIS A 600 41.70 44.60 1.90
CA HIS A 600 41.16 45.93 2.20
C HIS A 600 39.64 46.02 2.02
N VAL A 601 39.00 44.88 1.75
CA VAL A 601 37.55 44.73 1.63
C VAL A 601 37.07 43.67 2.63
N TYR A 602 35.84 43.77 3.09
CA TYR A 602 35.28 42.80 4.02
C TYR A 602 34.53 41.72 3.26
N ASP A 603 35.08 40.51 3.29
CA ASP A 603 34.37 39.33 2.84
C ASP A 603 33.32 38.92 3.87
N ALA A 604 32.05 38.81 3.44
CA ALA A 604 30.95 38.46 4.31
C ALA A 604 30.00 37.43 3.68
N ILE A 605 29.32 36.64 4.52
CA ILE A 605 28.17 35.80 4.15
C ILE A 605 26.91 36.47 4.67
N VAL A 606 25.94 36.69 3.78
CA VAL A 606 24.61 37.19 4.14
C VAL A 606 23.93 36.20 5.11
N GLU A 607 23.54 36.70 6.27
CA GLU A 607 22.78 35.96 7.28
C GLU A 607 21.30 36.34 7.27
N GLU A 608 20.98 37.60 6.98
CA GLU A 608 19.61 38.07 6.91
C GLU A 608 19.50 39.31 6.02
N ILE A 609 18.39 39.40 5.28
CA ILE A 609 17.98 40.60 4.58
C ILE A 609 16.54 40.88 5.02
N ALA A 610 16.34 42.01 5.69
CA ALA A 610 15.07 42.38 6.32
C ALA A 610 14.52 43.67 5.67
N PRO A 611 13.55 43.55 4.75
CA PRO A 611 12.86 44.71 4.19
C PRO A 611 12.09 45.49 5.27
N GLN A 612 12.22 46.80 5.23
CA GLN A 612 11.60 47.73 6.17
C GLN A 612 10.36 48.40 5.57
N SER A 613 9.53 48.98 6.44
CA SER A 613 8.28 49.64 6.01
C SER A 613 8.48 50.91 5.20
N ASP A 614 9.67 51.51 5.26
CA ASP A 614 10.03 52.74 4.54
C ASP A 614 10.62 52.48 3.14
N GLY A 615 10.78 51.21 2.74
CA GLY A 615 11.35 50.82 1.45
C GLY A 615 12.84 50.50 1.49
N THR A 616 13.50 50.65 2.64
CA THR A 616 14.90 50.24 2.84
C THR A 616 15.01 48.76 3.17
N CYS A 617 16.21 48.19 3.01
CA CYS A 617 16.51 46.81 3.37
C CYS A 617 17.71 46.77 4.32
N GLN A 618 17.51 46.24 5.52
CA GLN A 618 18.59 45.98 6.44
C GLN A 618 19.29 44.68 6.08
N VAL A 619 20.62 44.71 5.99
CA VAL A 619 21.47 43.56 5.71
C VAL A 619 22.28 43.23 6.95
N THR A 620 22.17 41.99 7.40
CA THR A 620 23.04 41.41 8.42
C THR A 620 23.90 40.33 7.78
N ALA A 621 25.20 40.44 7.93
CA ALA A 621 26.16 39.49 7.40
C ALA A 621 27.21 39.12 8.45
N LYS A 622 27.83 37.95 8.27
CA LYS A 622 28.94 37.48 9.11
C LYS A 622 30.21 37.41 8.30
N GLU A 623 31.35 37.55 8.95
CA GLU A 623 32.65 37.37 8.31
C GLU A 623 32.70 36.07 7.51
N TYR A 624 33.32 36.12 6.34
CA TYR A 624 33.63 34.98 5.52
C TYR A 624 35.14 34.74 5.50
N LEU A 625 35.57 33.55 5.91
CA LEU A 625 36.95 33.10 5.78
C LEU A 625 36.99 31.70 5.18
N GLU A 626 37.88 31.47 4.22
CA GLU A 626 38.10 30.14 3.63
C GLU A 626 38.54 29.11 4.68
N SER A 627 39.18 29.56 5.76
CA SER A 627 39.61 28.70 6.89
C SER A 627 38.44 28.01 7.60
N PHE A 628 37.20 28.49 7.47
CA PHE A 628 36.03 27.79 8.01
C PHE A 628 35.77 26.46 7.32
N TYR A 629 36.23 26.33 6.08
CA TYR A 629 35.97 25.21 5.19
C TYR A 629 37.19 24.30 5.01
N GLN A 630 38.29 24.56 5.73
CA GLN A 630 39.55 23.83 5.56
C GLN A 630 39.46 22.31 5.80
N TYR A 631 38.43 21.86 6.52
CA TYR A 631 38.18 20.44 6.80
C TYR A 631 37.10 19.82 5.91
N ASP A 632 36.58 20.53 4.90
CA ASP A 632 35.48 20.05 4.07
C ASP A 632 35.79 18.77 3.26
N ASP A 633 37.08 18.50 3.02
CA ASP A 633 37.60 17.32 2.34
C ASP A 633 38.42 16.40 3.28
N ALA A 634 38.32 16.61 4.61
CA ALA A 634 39.06 15.82 5.59
C ALA A 634 38.43 14.45 5.86
N THR A 635 39.27 13.48 6.20
CA THR A 635 38.88 12.18 6.76
C THR A 635 38.94 12.23 8.28
N TYR A 636 38.01 11.55 8.95
CA TYR A 636 37.98 11.51 10.41
C TYR A 636 39.24 10.80 10.94
N PRO A 637 40.05 11.46 11.80
CA PRO A 637 41.30 10.88 12.30
C PRO A 637 41.11 9.81 13.38
N GLY A 638 39.86 9.53 13.80
CA GLY A 638 39.54 8.70 14.95
C GLY A 638 39.38 9.51 16.25
N ASP A 639 38.89 8.85 17.29
CA ASP A 639 38.75 9.46 18.61
C ASP A 639 40.14 9.76 19.18
N VAL A 640 40.44 11.06 19.32
CA VAL A 640 41.63 11.50 20.07
C VAL A 640 41.32 11.28 21.56
N ALA A 641 42.20 10.54 22.24
CA ALA A 641 42.03 10.06 23.61
C ALA A 641 42.06 11.17 24.67
#